data_AF-A0A4U1IIH6-F1
#
_entry.id   AF-A0A4U1IIH6-F1
#
_cell.length_a   1.000
_cell.length_b   1.000
_cell.length_c   1.000
_cell.angle_alpha   90.00
_cell.angle_beta   90.00
_cell.angle_gamma   90.00
#
_symmetry.space_group_name_H-M   'P 1'
#
loop_
_entity.id
_entity.type
_entity.pdbx_description
1 polymer ?
#
loop_
_entity_poly.entity_id
_entity_poly.type
_entity_poly.pdbx_seq_one_letter_code
_entity_poly.pdbx_strand_id
1 'polypeptide(L)'
;MTFQLPDKRYGREAEVWALLRAFERAATGASEIVLVSGWAGAGKSTLVEELGPSLVARRGHLVAGKFDQYNRTVPFATLLRALDDLAQRVLGDGEGDDTAEWQERLYDALGEGTAVLVETLPSARSVIGAQSSPSPTSSSSASAAESQARLEHALLRFLSVFARPEHPLVLFLDDLQWADDASLRFLRAVAGDPSIRNTLLIGAYRDQEVGPEHPVTEAKVALRQRGARLEEIDLPPLGPEHLEAMIADALATTAGPEIQALAAEVHRRTRGNPFFAREFLRFLVQEGFIAEGAGPGAFAWDLAQIRTAPLPEDEVTLIVREMRKLPTETQATLQIAACVGALFDVHDLAAARGTPASEALASLAAAMGKDLVMPVEARRRGDAADSAPIRFRFRFLHDRVRQAAYELIGEEDLPRIRLLVGRRLYADARARDVIDEKLFEFVEHLNAGASLLTDAAERDELARLDLAAGARAKARTAYDAAARYYGTGAALALSGADPALLFALHLGRAECAYLRGQLDEAEALLVALPVPPQTSPEKAAVCRVRMAVRTTRGQAASAIDVGLDALAALGLDIPRDEATANLLAEQEHARVRERLSARGLEALAEGAPLEDPDQRAKLEILTNLLAPANLVRPALFSLCAAIQANISLECGHADESIYGYMLYGMHLATSLGRYAEAGAFGKLALRLDERRGSAGEPCRLNFVYGSYAHFLEPIPDVLGYLRKAYRTGLATGDYIYLSYACSHIVLLRLALGDPLKDVDEEAERLLALMERTKVASSIAVQTLVRRILAALAGRTLDVRSLSGDGFDEDTFVASLRERGVHFALSWYRAARITLAFLNGDDEDALVIAGEGGERAWFYFATDAVYLTALAAARLSAEGTSSSETRYATFERNATRIAGWAQACPANFAHKELLLAAERARIAGDHTAADPLYERAVEAAEASGLTPHVAIAYERAAAFFRDRDDEARARSHVHGALDAFARWGADALAERLRQEHADLLLHEVITESEAEARGRPVVVVPFALGALVAEVVLAVAPAFERTRDALQVEQPDELGFMETDEPKVRWLLLCVFGARALRPRPGSVSFRVFQGREGRLGDVPWAGFEVTDTDDAMDVVLMEDVASVCRQLGGYLTVERGDFGVRATIVIPMFLVGPEG
;
A
#
# COMPACT_ATOMS: atom_id res chain seq x y z
N MET A 1 45.18 42.26 14.96
CA MET A 1 43.97 41.42 14.94
C MET A 1 43.32 41.67 13.60
N THR A 2 43.16 40.63 12.80
CA THR A 2 42.62 40.71 11.44
C THR A 2 41.10 40.59 11.51
N PHE A 3 40.36 41.33 10.67
CA PHE A 3 38.91 41.16 10.54
C PHE A 3 38.61 39.71 10.16
N GLN A 4 37.84 39.01 10.99
CA GLN A 4 37.50 37.61 10.75
C GLN A 4 36.06 37.37 11.16
N LEU A 5 35.18 37.13 10.18
CA LEU A 5 33.81 36.73 10.45
C LEU A 5 33.79 35.33 11.09
N PRO A 6 33.30 35.17 12.34
CA PRO A 6 33.24 33.86 12.97
C PRO A 6 32.24 32.95 12.27
N ASP A 7 32.47 31.64 12.32
CA ASP A 7 31.52 30.62 11.85
C ASP A 7 30.41 30.30 12.89
N LYS A 8 30.34 31.10 13.96
CA LYS A 8 29.30 31.04 14.99
C LYS A 8 27.93 31.41 14.42
N ARG A 9 26.90 30.65 14.81
CA ARG A 9 25.50 30.92 14.45
C ARG A 9 24.88 31.80 15.53
N TYR A 10 24.35 32.96 15.15
CA TYR A 10 23.76 33.93 16.07
C TYR A 10 22.24 33.88 16.00
N GLY A 11 21.56 33.83 17.16
CA GLY A 11 20.10 33.93 17.22
C GLY A 11 19.36 32.74 16.60
N ARG A 12 19.98 31.55 16.64
CA ARG A 12 19.44 30.30 16.07
C ARG A 12 19.29 29.19 17.10
N GLU A 13 19.45 29.51 18.38
CA GLU A 13 19.48 28.54 19.47
C GLU A 13 18.15 27.77 19.55
N ALA A 14 17.01 28.45 19.43
CA ALA A 14 15.70 27.82 19.52
C ALA A 14 15.45 26.83 18.36
N GLU A 15 15.84 27.21 17.15
CA GLU A 15 15.69 26.42 15.93
C GLU A 15 16.63 25.20 15.92
N VAL A 16 17.86 25.37 16.42
CA VAL A 16 18.80 24.26 16.63
C VAL A 16 18.24 23.26 17.64
N TRP A 17 17.69 23.75 18.77
CA TRP A 17 17.06 22.89 19.77
C TRP A 17 15.83 22.15 19.23
N ALA A 18 15.00 22.80 18.41
CA ALA A 18 13.87 22.15 17.76
C ALA A 18 14.34 20.99 16.86
N LEU A 19 15.34 21.24 16.00
CA LEU A 19 15.90 20.24 15.09
C LEU A 19 16.55 19.06 15.83
N LEU A 20 17.30 19.33 16.91
CA LEU A 20 17.89 18.30 17.76
C LEU A 20 16.84 17.43 18.46
N ARG A 21 15.73 18.02 18.94
CA ARG A 21 14.64 17.25 19.56
C ARG A 21 13.95 16.34 18.54
N ALA A 22 13.74 16.81 17.31
CA ALA A 22 13.20 15.98 16.24
C ALA A 22 14.14 14.80 15.93
N PHE A 23 15.45 15.04 15.89
CA PHE A 23 16.46 13.99 15.72
C PHE A 23 16.45 12.96 16.85
N GLU A 24 16.38 13.38 18.12
CA GLU A 24 16.33 12.43 19.25
C GLU A 24 15.05 11.57 19.22
N ARG A 25 13.89 12.16 18.89
CA ARG A 25 12.65 11.38 18.70
C ARG A 25 12.78 10.38 17.57
N ALA A 26 13.34 10.79 16.43
CA ALA A 26 13.64 9.89 15.33
C ALA A 26 14.56 8.76 15.79
N ALA A 27 15.67 9.06 16.48
CA ALA A 27 16.60 8.05 17.00
C ALA A 27 15.92 7.01 17.92
N THR A 28 14.85 7.38 18.63
CA THR A 28 14.06 6.45 19.47
C THR A 28 12.98 5.64 18.73
N GLY A 29 12.89 5.75 17.41
CA GLY A 29 12.00 4.92 16.57
C GLY A 29 10.90 5.68 15.82
N ALA A 30 10.80 7.00 15.98
CA ALA A 30 9.81 7.81 15.25
C ALA A 30 10.23 8.06 13.78
N SER A 31 9.25 8.34 12.94
CA SER A 31 9.44 8.99 11.62
C SER A 31 8.99 10.44 11.77
N GLU A 32 9.94 11.37 11.70
CA GLU A 32 9.72 12.80 11.96
C GLU A 32 10.01 13.61 10.69
N ILE A 33 9.20 14.64 10.44
CA ILE A 33 9.36 15.53 9.29
C ILE A 33 9.56 16.95 9.81
N VAL A 34 10.67 17.58 9.43
CA VAL A 34 10.98 18.96 9.73
C VAL A 34 11.03 19.76 8.44
N LEU A 35 10.20 20.79 8.32
CA LEU A 35 10.27 21.73 7.21
C LEU A 35 10.90 23.04 7.67
N VAL A 36 12.02 23.41 7.05
CA VAL A 36 12.76 24.64 7.35
C VAL A 36 12.45 25.68 6.28
N SER A 37 11.72 26.72 6.65
CA SER A 37 11.37 27.81 5.76
C SER A 37 12.27 29.03 6.00
N GLY A 38 12.50 29.82 4.96
CA GLY A 38 13.14 31.13 5.11
C GLY A 38 13.78 31.64 3.82
N TRP A 39 14.18 32.91 3.83
CA TRP A 39 14.75 33.59 2.67
C TRP A 39 16.01 32.89 2.15
N ALA A 40 16.36 33.15 0.89
CA ALA A 40 17.67 32.79 0.36
C ALA A 40 18.78 33.41 1.24
N GLY A 41 19.77 32.63 1.65
CA GLY A 41 20.84 33.09 2.54
C GLY A 41 20.48 33.17 4.04
N ALA A 42 19.28 32.74 4.46
CA ALA A 42 18.86 32.75 5.87
C ALA A 42 19.62 31.77 6.79
N GLY A 43 20.43 30.86 6.22
CA GLY A 43 21.19 29.85 6.96
C GLY A 43 20.51 28.49 7.11
N LYS A 44 19.62 28.10 6.19
CA LYS A 44 18.89 26.81 6.23
C LYS A 44 19.82 25.59 6.23
N SER A 45 20.72 25.48 5.25
CA SER A 45 21.66 24.36 5.15
C SER A 45 22.64 24.36 6.34
N THR A 46 23.07 25.55 6.75
CA THR A 46 23.87 25.81 7.96
C THR A 46 23.17 25.26 9.21
N LEU A 47 21.86 25.50 9.41
CA LEU A 47 21.11 24.93 10.53
C LEU A 47 21.19 23.39 10.59
N VAL A 48 21.16 22.71 9.44
CA VAL A 48 21.19 21.23 9.37
C VAL A 48 22.58 20.67 9.69
N GLU A 49 23.66 21.37 9.32
CA GLU A 49 25.04 20.97 9.68
C GLU A 49 25.24 20.85 11.21
N GLU A 50 24.41 21.55 11.99
CA GLU A 50 24.43 21.57 13.45
C GLU A 50 23.96 20.22 14.06
N LEU A 51 23.30 19.36 13.26
CA LEU A 51 23.04 17.97 13.63
C LEU A 51 24.28 17.08 13.59
N GLY A 52 25.36 17.50 12.91
CA GLY A 52 26.56 16.70 12.67
C GLY A 52 27.12 16.00 13.93
N PRO A 53 27.38 16.72 15.03
CA PRO A 53 27.90 16.12 16.26
C PRO A 53 26.99 15.02 16.85
N SER A 54 25.68 15.27 16.92
CA SER A 54 24.70 14.30 17.45
C SER A 54 24.54 13.09 16.53
N LEU A 55 24.60 13.31 15.22
CA LEU A 55 24.52 12.26 14.21
C LEU A 55 25.74 11.34 14.27
N VAL A 56 26.95 11.90 14.43
CA VAL A 56 28.19 11.14 14.66
C VAL A 56 28.12 10.35 15.96
N ALA A 57 27.64 10.95 17.05
CA ALA A 57 27.52 10.27 18.35
C ALA A 57 26.59 9.05 18.29
N ARG A 58 25.55 9.08 17.45
CA ARG A 58 24.58 8.00 17.23
C ARG A 58 24.91 7.10 16.04
N ARG A 59 26.07 7.27 15.39
CA ARG A 59 26.45 6.57 14.15
C ARG A 59 25.36 6.64 13.06
N GLY A 60 24.62 7.73 13.01
CA GLY A 60 23.54 7.93 12.05
C GLY A 60 24.06 8.18 10.63
N HIS A 61 23.17 8.04 9.66
CA HIS A 61 23.47 8.32 8.26
C HIS A 61 22.88 9.67 7.86
N LEU A 62 23.69 10.55 7.25
CA LEU A 62 23.21 11.80 6.65
C LEU A 62 23.26 11.71 5.12
N VAL A 63 22.10 11.84 4.52
CA VAL A 63 21.91 11.85 3.07
C VAL A 63 21.37 13.21 2.68
N ALA A 64 22.03 13.89 1.76
CA ALA A 64 21.66 15.23 1.33
C ALA A 64 21.41 15.27 -0.18
N GLY A 65 20.27 15.82 -0.58
CA GLY A 65 19.92 16.12 -1.96
C GLY A 65 19.57 17.59 -2.10
N LYS A 66 19.99 18.22 -3.20
CA LYS A 66 19.63 19.61 -3.51
C LYS A 66 18.91 19.66 -4.85
N PHE A 67 17.69 20.19 -4.87
CA PHE A 67 16.95 20.38 -6.10
C PHE A 67 17.51 21.54 -6.91
N ASP A 68 17.69 21.35 -8.21
CA ASP A 68 18.17 22.37 -9.13
C ASP A 68 17.00 22.92 -9.95
N GLN A 69 16.93 24.26 -10.05
CA GLN A 69 15.94 24.97 -10.85
C GLN A 69 15.90 24.50 -12.32
N TYR A 70 17.04 24.03 -12.86
CA TYR A 70 17.20 23.68 -14.27
C TYR A 70 17.09 22.18 -14.58
N ASN A 71 17.06 21.28 -13.57
CA ASN A 71 16.97 19.81 -13.74
C ASN A 71 15.64 19.21 -13.21
N ARG A 72 14.51 19.92 -13.38
CA ARG A 72 13.19 19.47 -12.86
C ARG A 72 12.52 18.36 -13.66
N THR A 73 13.05 18.05 -14.83
CA THR A 73 12.43 17.20 -15.85
C THR A 73 12.60 15.72 -15.59
N VAL A 74 13.45 15.31 -14.62
CA VAL A 74 13.69 13.90 -14.29
C VAL A 74 13.13 13.62 -12.89
N PRO A 75 11.97 12.95 -12.79
CA PRO A 75 11.38 12.49 -11.53
C PRO A 75 12.36 11.73 -10.67
N PHE A 76 12.32 12.00 -9.36
CA PHE A 76 13.21 11.41 -8.36
C PHE A 76 14.71 11.65 -8.58
N ALA A 77 15.18 12.45 -9.55
CA ALA A 77 16.61 12.54 -9.85
C ALA A 77 17.47 12.92 -8.63
N THR A 78 17.05 13.96 -7.91
CA THR A 78 17.72 14.40 -6.67
C THR A 78 17.67 13.32 -5.59
N LEU A 79 16.52 12.66 -5.43
CA LEU A 79 16.32 11.61 -4.44
C LEU A 79 17.17 10.37 -4.77
N LEU A 80 17.08 9.85 -5.98
CA LEU A 80 17.86 8.71 -6.47
C LEU A 80 19.35 8.97 -6.32
N ARG A 81 19.83 10.17 -6.65
CA ARG A 81 21.24 10.53 -6.42
C ARG A 81 21.63 10.50 -4.94
N ALA A 82 20.78 11.04 -4.07
CA ALA A 82 21.04 11.03 -2.64
C ALA A 82 21.06 9.58 -2.08
N LEU A 83 20.16 8.72 -2.57
CA LEU A 83 20.14 7.29 -2.22
C LEU A 83 21.32 6.51 -2.82
N ASP A 84 21.78 6.88 -4.01
CA ASP A 84 22.98 6.33 -4.65
C ASP A 84 24.23 6.66 -3.81
N ASP A 85 24.34 7.91 -3.34
CA ASP A 85 25.40 8.33 -2.42
C ASP A 85 25.33 7.57 -1.08
N LEU A 86 24.13 7.29 -0.56
CA LEU A 86 23.94 6.46 0.63
C LEU A 86 24.46 5.04 0.40
N ALA A 87 24.05 4.41 -0.70
CA ALA A 87 24.48 3.07 -1.06
C ALA A 87 26.01 3.03 -1.17
N GLN A 88 26.62 3.97 -1.89
CA GLN A 88 28.08 4.02 -2.06
C GLN A 88 28.82 4.22 -0.73
N ARG A 89 28.34 5.06 0.19
CA ARG A 89 29.00 5.30 1.49
C ARG A 89 28.92 4.09 2.41
N VAL A 90 27.72 3.53 2.59
CA VAL A 90 27.51 2.40 3.51
C VAL A 90 28.26 1.14 3.02
N LEU A 91 28.46 1.02 1.71
CA LEU A 91 28.95 -0.21 1.09
C LEU A 91 30.37 -0.09 0.52
N GLY A 92 30.87 1.13 0.29
CA GLY A 92 32.23 1.41 -0.18
C GLY A 92 33.26 1.60 0.94
N ASP A 93 32.83 1.95 2.16
CA ASP A 93 33.70 2.07 3.34
C ASP A 93 34.05 0.71 3.98
N GLY A 94 33.52 -0.41 3.45
CA GLY A 94 33.72 -1.76 3.96
C GLY A 94 34.77 -2.57 3.16
N GLU A 95 36.05 -2.46 3.53
CA GLU A 95 36.97 -3.60 3.36
C GLU A 95 36.71 -4.60 4.51
N GLY A 96 35.68 -5.46 4.41
CA GLY A 96 35.37 -6.49 5.43
C GLY A 96 34.02 -7.23 5.27
N ASP A 97 33.78 -8.24 6.12
CA ASP A 97 32.64 -9.18 6.15
C ASP A 97 31.21 -8.54 6.16
N ASP A 98 31.08 -7.21 6.34
CA ASP A 98 29.79 -6.50 6.44
C ASP A 98 29.05 -6.33 5.08
N THR A 99 29.74 -6.36 3.94
CA THR A 99 29.10 -6.16 2.62
C THR A 99 28.10 -7.28 2.29
N ALA A 100 28.44 -8.52 2.63
CA ALA A 100 27.56 -9.67 2.41
C ALA A 100 26.29 -9.60 3.26
N GLU A 101 26.41 -9.13 4.50
CA GLU A 101 25.26 -8.95 5.39
C GLU A 101 24.31 -7.85 4.86
N TRP A 102 24.84 -6.74 4.35
CA TRP A 102 24.00 -5.70 3.73
C TRP A 102 23.36 -6.16 2.43
N GLN A 103 24.05 -6.97 1.63
CA GLN A 103 23.48 -7.59 0.43
C GLN A 103 22.31 -8.50 0.77
N GLU A 104 22.48 -9.39 1.75
CA GLU A 104 21.43 -10.29 2.22
C GLU A 104 20.23 -9.50 2.77
N ARG A 105 20.46 -8.48 3.60
CA ARG A 105 19.41 -7.61 4.14
C ARG A 105 18.65 -6.85 3.06
N LEU A 106 19.35 -6.32 2.05
CA LEU A 106 18.72 -5.65 0.91
C LEU A 106 17.89 -6.63 0.09
N TYR A 107 18.41 -7.84 -0.14
CA TYR A 107 17.70 -8.89 -0.87
C TYR A 107 16.44 -9.33 -0.13
N ASP A 108 16.52 -9.57 1.18
CA ASP A 108 15.37 -9.94 2.02
C ASP A 108 14.31 -8.84 2.08
N ALA A 109 14.74 -7.58 2.12
CA ALA A 109 13.82 -6.45 2.22
C ALA A 109 13.14 -6.10 0.89
N LEU A 110 13.86 -6.21 -0.23
CA LEU A 110 13.41 -5.82 -1.57
C LEU A 110 12.79 -6.97 -2.36
N GLY A 111 13.20 -8.22 -2.10
CA GLY A 111 12.78 -9.40 -2.87
C GLY A 111 12.93 -9.17 -4.38
N GLU A 112 11.86 -9.35 -5.13
CA GLU A 112 11.84 -9.13 -6.59
C GLU A 112 11.76 -7.64 -6.97
N GLY A 113 11.45 -6.75 -6.02
CA GLY A 113 11.59 -5.29 -6.18
C GLY A 113 13.02 -4.82 -6.44
N THR A 114 13.99 -5.72 -6.23
CA THR A 114 15.40 -5.56 -6.63
C THR A 114 15.55 -5.18 -8.10
N ALA A 115 14.79 -5.79 -9.02
CA ALA A 115 14.90 -5.52 -10.44
C ALA A 115 14.56 -4.06 -10.78
N VAL A 116 13.44 -3.56 -10.23
CA VAL A 116 13.00 -2.18 -10.39
C VAL A 116 14.01 -1.21 -9.79
N LEU A 117 14.59 -1.54 -8.63
CA LEU A 117 15.59 -0.71 -7.98
C LEU A 117 16.92 -0.68 -8.74
N VAL A 118 17.39 -1.82 -9.28
CA VAL A 118 18.63 -1.92 -10.07
C VAL A 118 18.52 -1.18 -11.41
N GLU A 119 17.34 -1.18 -12.04
CA GLU A 119 17.09 -0.38 -13.25
C GLU A 119 17.12 1.13 -12.97
N THR A 120 16.73 1.55 -11.76
CA THR A 120 16.62 2.96 -11.39
C THR A 120 17.90 3.51 -10.74
N LEU A 121 18.61 2.72 -9.91
CA LEU A 121 19.84 3.06 -9.18
C LEU A 121 21.05 2.27 -9.71
N PRO A 122 21.94 2.88 -10.52
CA PRO A 122 23.12 2.22 -11.05
C PRO A 122 24.08 1.67 -9.98
N SER A 123 24.31 2.37 -8.87
CA SER A 123 25.19 1.86 -7.80
C SER A 123 24.62 0.62 -7.14
N ALA A 124 23.29 0.49 -7.06
CA ALA A 124 22.62 -0.69 -6.51
C ALA A 124 22.94 -1.96 -7.31
N ARG A 125 23.32 -1.85 -8.60
CA ARG A 125 23.77 -3.00 -9.42
C ARG A 125 25.09 -3.59 -8.92
N SER A 126 26.05 -2.73 -8.55
CA SER A 126 27.34 -3.18 -8.01
C SER A 126 27.20 -3.83 -6.64
N VAL A 127 26.19 -3.39 -5.90
CA VAL A 127 25.87 -3.82 -4.54
C VAL A 127 25.11 -5.13 -4.55
N ILE A 128 24.01 -5.25 -5.29
CA ILE A 128 23.11 -6.41 -5.19
C ILE A 128 23.63 -7.63 -5.99
N GLY A 129 24.70 -7.44 -6.78
CA GLY A 129 25.40 -8.49 -7.53
C GLY A 129 24.87 -8.68 -8.96
N ALA A 130 25.76 -9.12 -9.87
CA ALA A 130 25.47 -9.25 -11.31
C ALA A 130 24.46 -10.36 -11.68
N GLN A 131 24.00 -11.17 -10.71
CA GLN A 131 23.06 -12.29 -10.91
C GLN A 131 21.62 -11.84 -11.21
N SER A 132 21.33 -10.55 -11.10
CA SER A 132 19.98 -9.99 -11.29
C SER A 132 19.98 -8.90 -12.36
N SER A 133 20.36 -9.24 -13.59
CA SER A 133 19.98 -8.42 -14.75
C SER A 133 18.58 -8.88 -15.19
N PRO A 134 17.52 -8.10 -14.94
CA PRO A 134 16.22 -8.42 -15.52
C PRO A 134 16.32 -8.32 -17.06
N SER A 135 15.68 -9.26 -17.74
CA SER A 135 15.27 -9.05 -19.13
C SER A 135 14.26 -7.87 -19.14
N PRO A 136 14.26 -6.96 -20.14
CA PRO A 136 13.41 -5.76 -20.17
C PRO A 136 11.89 -6.00 -20.32
N THR A 137 11.35 -7.13 -19.89
CA THR A 137 9.99 -7.60 -20.20
C THR A 137 9.10 -7.92 -19.00
N SER A 138 9.44 -7.52 -17.77
CA SER A 138 8.57 -7.75 -16.62
C SER A 138 7.30 -6.86 -16.66
N SER A 139 6.15 -7.51 -16.91
CA SER A 139 4.76 -7.02 -16.88
C SER A 139 4.34 -5.99 -17.95
N SER A 140 4.29 -6.42 -19.22
CA SER A 140 3.73 -5.64 -20.35
C SER A 140 2.21 -5.35 -20.27
N SER A 141 1.55 -5.68 -19.15
CA SER A 141 0.15 -5.40 -18.87
C SER A 141 -0.07 -4.51 -17.64
N ALA A 142 0.99 -4.07 -16.96
CA ALA A 142 0.85 -3.26 -15.76
C ALA A 142 0.50 -1.81 -16.13
N SER A 143 -0.52 -1.25 -15.49
CA SER A 143 -0.83 0.17 -15.64
C SER A 143 0.32 1.05 -15.12
N ALA A 144 0.35 2.32 -15.54
CA ALA A 144 1.32 3.29 -15.04
C ALA A 144 1.29 3.47 -13.53
N ALA A 145 0.09 3.41 -12.95
CA ALA A 145 -0.10 3.49 -11.51
C ALA A 145 0.58 2.31 -10.79
N GLU A 146 0.53 1.11 -11.37
CA GLU A 146 1.18 -0.08 -10.81
C GLU A 146 2.70 0.03 -10.86
N SER A 147 3.27 0.39 -12.01
CA SER A 147 4.72 0.52 -12.15
C SER A 147 5.28 1.60 -11.22
N GLN A 148 4.57 2.72 -11.09
CA GLN A 148 4.96 3.79 -10.18
C GLN A 148 4.85 3.35 -8.71
N ALA A 149 3.76 2.69 -8.32
CA ALA A 149 3.56 2.21 -6.95
C ALA A 149 4.63 1.17 -6.56
N ARG A 150 5.07 0.32 -7.51
CA ARG A 150 6.18 -0.62 -7.30
C ARG A 150 7.51 0.09 -7.06
N LEU A 151 7.83 1.12 -7.83
CA LEU A 151 9.05 1.92 -7.63
C LEU A 151 9.02 2.66 -6.28
N GLU A 152 7.92 3.35 -5.96
CA GLU A 152 7.76 4.03 -4.67
C GLU A 152 7.91 3.05 -3.50
N HIS A 153 7.31 1.85 -3.61
CA HIS A 153 7.47 0.79 -2.61
C HIS A 153 8.93 0.31 -2.50
N ALA A 154 9.60 0.02 -3.61
CA ALA A 154 11.00 -0.40 -3.60
C ALA A 154 11.92 0.64 -2.95
N LEU A 155 11.68 1.94 -3.20
CA LEU A 155 12.42 3.03 -2.56
C LEU A 155 12.15 3.13 -1.05
N LEU A 156 10.90 2.93 -0.60
CA LEU A 156 10.57 2.89 0.84
C LEU A 156 11.25 1.69 1.53
N ARG A 157 11.19 0.51 0.92
CA ARG A 157 11.87 -0.69 1.45
C ARG A 157 13.37 -0.50 1.51
N PHE A 158 13.98 0.07 0.46
CA PHE A 158 15.38 0.43 0.45
C PHE A 158 15.74 1.35 1.62
N LEU A 159 14.99 2.45 1.84
CA LEU A 159 15.19 3.34 2.98
C LEU A 159 15.08 2.61 4.33
N SER A 160 14.08 1.73 4.48
CA SER A 160 13.85 1.01 5.73
C SER A 160 15.02 0.12 6.15
N VAL A 161 15.84 -0.35 5.21
CA VAL A 161 17.01 -1.20 5.50
C VAL A 161 18.10 -0.42 6.25
N PHE A 162 18.28 0.85 5.91
CA PHE A 162 19.30 1.74 6.50
C PHE A 162 18.80 2.50 7.72
N ALA A 163 17.49 2.68 7.87
CA ALA A 163 16.92 3.42 8.99
C ALA A 163 16.71 2.50 10.21
N ARG A 164 17.71 2.45 11.10
CA ARG A 164 17.73 1.54 12.26
C ARG A 164 17.93 2.26 13.59
N PRO A 165 17.57 1.66 14.74
CA PRO A 165 17.87 2.23 16.05
C PRO A 165 19.36 2.50 16.28
N GLU A 166 20.23 1.64 15.76
CA GLU A 166 21.69 1.78 15.85
C GLU A 166 22.27 2.79 14.85
N HIS A 167 21.52 3.06 13.78
CA HIS A 167 21.90 3.93 12.67
C HIS A 167 20.71 4.79 12.20
N PRO A 168 20.31 5.84 12.95
CA PRO A 168 19.21 6.70 12.54
C PRO A 168 19.52 7.40 11.21
N LEU A 169 18.53 7.45 10.31
CA LEU A 169 18.69 8.04 8.99
C LEU A 169 18.16 9.48 8.96
N VAL A 170 18.99 10.42 8.50
CA VAL A 170 18.61 11.81 8.22
C VAL A 170 18.64 12.05 6.73
N LEU A 171 17.48 12.34 6.14
CA LEU A 171 17.35 12.72 4.73
C LEU A 171 17.09 14.21 4.62
N PHE A 172 18.11 14.97 4.20
CA PHE A 172 18.04 16.40 3.98
C PHE A 172 17.81 16.73 2.50
N LEU A 173 16.73 17.44 2.20
CA LEU A 173 16.35 17.88 0.86
C LEU A 173 16.28 19.41 0.82
N ASP A 174 17.21 20.03 0.11
CA ASP A 174 17.32 21.48 -0.01
C ASP A 174 16.66 22.01 -1.30
N ASP A 175 16.17 23.25 -1.24
CA ASP A 175 15.41 23.94 -2.29
C ASP A 175 14.14 23.17 -2.76
N LEU A 176 13.32 22.66 -1.85
CA LEU A 176 12.08 21.91 -2.16
C LEU A 176 11.08 22.66 -3.05
N GLN A 177 11.15 24.00 -3.14
CA GLN A 177 10.33 24.75 -4.09
C GLN A 177 10.56 24.30 -5.55
N TRP A 178 11.69 23.67 -5.85
CA TRP A 178 12.03 23.13 -7.17
C TRP A 178 11.84 21.61 -7.28
N ALA A 179 11.27 20.96 -6.27
CA ALA A 179 11.02 19.53 -6.29
C ALA A 179 9.96 19.15 -7.34
N ASP A 180 10.16 17.99 -7.98
CA ASP A 180 9.17 17.39 -8.86
C ASP A 180 8.02 16.74 -8.07
N ASP A 181 6.86 16.58 -8.72
CA ASP A 181 5.66 16.02 -8.09
C ASP A 181 5.85 14.58 -7.60
N ALA A 182 6.69 13.79 -8.27
CA ALA A 182 6.95 12.41 -7.85
C ALA A 182 7.77 12.40 -6.55
N SER A 183 8.82 13.23 -6.45
CA SER A 183 9.57 13.44 -5.20
C SER A 183 8.65 13.90 -4.06
N LEU A 184 7.78 14.89 -4.27
CA LEU A 184 6.83 15.35 -3.24
C LEU A 184 5.81 14.27 -2.84
N ARG A 185 5.35 13.43 -3.79
CA ARG A 185 4.52 12.24 -3.48
C ARG A 185 5.26 11.23 -2.62
N PHE A 186 6.54 10.98 -2.90
CA PHE A 186 7.35 10.07 -2.11
C PHE A 186 7.55 10.57 -0.67
N LEU A 187 7.78 11.88 -0.45
CA LEU A 187 7.82 12.43 0.92
C LEU A 187 6.53 12.16 1.69
N ARG A 188 5.38 12.26 1.01
CA ARG A 188 4.06 11.91 1.58
C ARG A 188 3.92 10.42 1.86
N ALA A 189 4.58 9.56 1.09
CA ALA A 189 4.57 8.11 1.28
C ALA A 189 5.43 7.71 2.48
N VAL A 190 6.65 8.27 2.61
CA VAL A 190 7.56 8.07 3.75
C VAL A 190 6.87 8.42 5.08
N ALA A 191 6.12 9.52 5.10
CA ALA A 191 5.40 9.99 6.28
C ALA A 191 4.32 9.03 6.80
N GLY A 192 3.70 8.27 5.88
CA GLY A 192 2.54 7.43 6.15
C GLY A 192 2.86 5.94 6.23
N ASP A 193 4.13 5.55 6.07
CA ASP A 193 4.51 4.15 6.06
C ASP A 193 5.04 3.68 7.44
N PRO A 194 4.35 2.74 8.13
CA PRO A 194 4.75 2.26 9.45
C PRO A 194 6.09 1.49 9.48
N SER A 195 6.57 1.05 8.31
CA SER A 195 7.87 0.38 8.17
C SER A 195 9.04 1.36 8.20
N ILE A 196 8.80 2.65 7.91
CA ILE A 196 9.80 3.68 8.07
C ILE A 196 9.83 4.13 9.52
N ARG A 197 10.89 3.73 10.21
CA ARG A 197 11.22 4.12 11.58
C ARG A 197 12.59 4.74 11.60
N ASN A 198 12.98 5.31 12.74
CA ASN A 198 14.33 5.83 12.94
C ASN A 198 14.79 6.82 11.85
N THR A 199 13.85 7.62 11.34
CA THR A 199 14.07 8.49 10.18
C THR A 199 13.68 9.93 10.51
N LEU A 200 14.56 10.88 10.17
CA LEU A 200 14.30 12.32 10.19
C LEU A 200 14.39 12.86 8.76
N LEU A 201 13.26 13.34 8.24
CA LEU A 201 13.21 13.99 6.93
C LEU A 201 13.24 15.50 7.12
N ILE A 202 14.23 16.17 6.53
CA ILE A 202 14.39 17.63 6.62
C ILE A 202 14.20 18.23 5.23
N GLY A 203 13.17 19.04 5.06
CA GLY A 203 12.89 19.75 3.82
C GLY A 203 13.14 21.25 3.96
N ALA A 204 14.09 21.81 3.22
CA ALA A 204 14.33 23.26 3.22
C ALA A 204 13.72 23.92 1.98
N TYR A 205 13.02 25.05 2.16
CA TYR A 205 12.46 25.81 1.04
C TYR A 205 12.44 27.32 1.27
N ARG A 206 12.18 28.06 0.20
CA ARG A 206 12.05 29.52 0.20
C ARG A 206 10.58 29.91 0.32
N ASP A 207 10.21 30.50 1.44
CA ASP A 207 8.85 30.93 1.75
C ASP A 207 8.29 31.94 0.73
N GLN A 208 9.14 32.83 0.21
CA GLN A 208 8.76 33.83 -0.80
C GLN A 208 8.37 33.24 -2.17
N GLU A 209 8.86 32.04 -2.50
CA GLU A 209 8.66 31.38 -3.79
C GLU A 209 7.54 30.31 -3.73
N VAL A 210 7.01 30.03 -2.54
CA VAL A 210 6.00 28.99 -2.29
C VAL A 210 4.68 29.65 -1.90
N GLY A 211 3.86 29.94 -2.92
CA GLY A 211 2.51 30.49 -2.73
C GLY A 211 1.45 29.45 -2.30
N PRO A 212 0.20 29.88 -2.08
CA PRO A 212 -0.91 29.00 -1.69
C PRO A 212 -1.18 27.85 -2.67
N GLU A 213 -0.97 28.11 -3.96
CA GLU A 213 -1.20 27.15 -5.06
C GLU A 213 0.04 26.29 -5.37
N HIS A 214 1.15 26.46 -4.65
CA HIS A 214 2.39 25.76 -4.93
C HIS A 214 2.31 24.28 -4.48
N PRO A 215 2.88 23.31 -5.25
CA PRO A 215 2.83 21.87 -4.90
C PRO A 215 3.36 21.51 -3.51
N VAL A 216 4.38 22.23 -3.02
CA VAL A 216 4.89 22.09 -1.65
C VAL A 216 3.81 22.42 -0.60
N THR A 217 2.97 23.43 -0.84
CA THR A 217 1.87 23.81 0.06
C THR A 217 0.81 22.70 0.12
N GLU A 218 0.44 22.13 -1.03
CA GLU A 218 -0.46 20.98 -1.08
C GLU A 218 0.12 19.76 -0.34
N ALA A 219 1.42 19.49 -0.53
CA ALA A 219 2.11 18.40 0.16
C ALA A 219 2.07 18.57 1.68
N LYS A 220 2.27 19.80 2.19
CA LYS A 220 2.15 20.12 3.63
C LYS A 220 0.76 19.82 4.19
N VAL A 221 -0.29 20.20 3.46
CA VAL A 221 -1.68 19.94 3.88
C VAL A 221 -1.94 18.42 3.92
N ALA A 222 -1.53 17.70 2.89
CA ALA A 222 -1.70 16.25 2.81
C ALA A 222 -0.95 15.50 3.92
N LEU A 223 0.27 15.96 4.30
CA LEU A 223 1.03 15.40 5.42
C LEU A 223 0.28 15.53 6.75
N ARG A 224 -0.30 16.71 7.02
CA ARG A 224 -1.09 16.95 8.24
C ARG A 224 -2.35 16.09 8.30
N GLN A 225 -3.09 16.01 7.20
CA GLN A 225 -4.32 15.21 7.12
C GLN A 225 -4.08 13.71 7.39
N ARG A 226 -2.87 13.22 7.10
CA ARG A 226 -2.44 11.84 7.37
C ARG A 226 -1.93 11.60 8.79
N GLY A 227 -1.94 12.61 9.66
CA GLY A 227 -1.43 12.51 11.02
C GLY A 227 0.10 12.42 11.12
N ALA A 228 0.83 12.84 10.08
CA ALA A 228 2.29 12.86 10.11
C ALA A 228 2.80 13.85 11.18
N ARG A 229 3.91 13.50 11.84
CA ARG A 229 4.60 14.38 12.78
C ARG A 229 5.41 15.42 12.02
N LEU A 230 4.74 16.53 11.72
CA LEU A 230 5.29 17.65 10.96
C LEU A 230 5.64 18.82 11.90
N GLU A 231 6.91 19.15 11.99
CA GLU A 231 7.43 20.33 12.70
C GLU A 231 7.89 21.37 11.66
N GLU A 232 7.39 22.60 11.75
CA GLU A 232 7.79 23.69 10.85
C GLU A 232 8.69 24.67 11.61
N ILE A 233 9.87 24.93 11.05
CA ILE A 233 10.87 25.85 11.59
C ILE A 233 10.99 27.01 10.60
N ASP A 234 10.48 28.17 10.99
CA ASP A 234 10.67 29.40 10.24
C ASP A 234 11.98 30.05 10.68
N LEU A 235 12.87 30.37 9.73
CA LEU A 235 14.10 31.10 9.99
C LEU A 235 13.90 32.61 9.73
N PRO A 236 13.55 33.40 10.76
CA PRO A 236 13.40 34.84 10.61
C PRO A 236 14.75 35.50 10.31
N PRO A 237 14.76 36.72 9.74
CA PRO A 237 15.97 37.52 9.66
C PRO A 237 16.57 37.77 11.06
N LEU A 238 17.89 37.94 11.13
CA LEU A 238 18.60 38.25 12.37
C LEU A 238 18.19 39.63 12.89
N GLY A 239 17.75 39.68 14.14
CA GLY A 239 17.54 40.92 14.87
C GLY A 239 18.83 41.74 15.05
N PRO A 240 18.72 43.05 15.34
CA PRO A 240 19.86 43.94 15.57
C PRO A 240 20.83 43.44 16.65
N GLU A 241 20.33 42.80 17.70
CA GLU A 241 21.11 42.22 18.81
C GLU A 241 22.01 41.07 18.36
N HIS A 242 21.55 40.24 17.42
CA HIS A 242 22.34 39.15 16.86
C HIS A 242 23.42 39.67 15.92
N LEU A 243 23.11 40.74 15.18
CA LEU A 243 24.09 41.44 14.33
C LEU A 243 25.13 42.19 15.16
N GLU A 244 24.74 42.79 16.29
CA GLU A 244 25.66 43.42 17.23
C GLU A 244 26.70 42.41 17.73
N ALA A 245 26.25 41.23 18.17
CA ALA A 245 27.13 40.15 18.59
C ALA A 245 28.05 39.67 17.46
N MET A 246 27.51 39.53 16.24
CA MET A 246 28.30 39.12 15.06
C MET A 246 29.40 40.13 14.72
N ILE A 247 29.08 41.42 14.75
CA ILE A 247 30.02 42.51 14.42
C ILE A 247 31.07 42.65 15.53
N ALA A 248 30.66 42.53 16.80
CA ALA A 248 31.57 42.55 17.94
C ALA A 248 32.62 41.44 17.83
N ASP A 249 32.18 40.20 17.59
CA ASP A 249 33.09 39.06 17.42
C ASP A 249 33.97 39.23 16.15
N ALA A 250 33.42 39.76 15.04
CA ALA A 250 34.16 39.95 13.79
C ALA A 250 35.26 41.03 13.84
N LEU A 251 35.05 42.06 14.65
CA LEU A 251 36.00 43.14 14.90
C LEU A 251 36.87 42.87 16.14
N ALA A 252 36.72 41.70 16.78
CA ALA A 252 37.40 41.32 18.02
C ALA A 252 37.26 42.38 19.13
N THR A 253 36.06 42.94 19.28
CA THR A 253 35.74 44.02 20.23
C THR A 253 34.52 43.66 21.08
N THR A 254 34.24 44.45 22.13
CA THR A 254 33.08 44.24 23.01
C THR A 254 31.86 45.03 22.54
N ALA A 255 30.67 44.49 22.81
CA ALA A 255 29.40 45.17 22.60
C ALA A 255 29.36 46.56 23.27
N GLY A 256 28.75 47.54 22.59
CA GLY A 256 28.71 48.93 23.04
C GLY A 256 27.95 49.85 22.06
N PRO A 257 27.71 51.12 22.41
CA PRO A 257 26.84 52.02 21.63
C PRO A 257 27.28 52.22 20.17
N GLU A 258 28.60 52.19 19.91
CA GLU A 258 29.15 52.34 18.56
C GLU A 258 28.90 51.11 17.68
N ILE A 259 29.03 49.90 18.25
CA ILE A 259 28.70 48.64 17.56
C ILE A 259 27.20 48.52 17.36
N GLN A 260 26.37 48.96 18.31
CA GLN A 260 24.91 49.02 18.17
C GLN A 260 24.48 49.92 17.01
N ALA A 261 25.10 51.09 16.88
CA ALA A 261 24.81 52.01 15.79
C ALA A 261 25.22 51.44 14.43
N LEU A 262 26.35 50.71 14.36
CA LEU A 262 26.79 50.00 13.16
C LEU A 262 25.87 48.81 12.85
N ALA A 263 25.49 48.01 13.85
CA ALA A 263 24.56 46.89 13.71
C ALA A 263 23.18 47.35 13.24
N ALA A 264 22.67 48.48 13.75
CA ALA A 264 21.42 49.07 13.30
C ALA A 264 21.49 49.51 11.83
N GLU A 265 22.62 50.08 11.39
CA GLU A 265 22.81 50.44 9.99
C GLU A 265 22.93 49.21 9.10
N VAL A 266 23.73 48.21 9.49
CA VAL A 266 23.84 46.92 8.78
C VAL A 266 22.48 46.24 8.71
N HIS A 267 21.72 46.19 9.80
CA HIS A 267 20.36 45.65 9.84
C HIS A 267 19.42 46.39 8.89
N ARG A 268 19.43 47.73 8.90
CA ARG A 268 18.61 48.56 8.01
C ARG A 268 18.90 48.27 6.54
N ARG A 269 20.17 48.04 6.21
CA ARG A 269 20.64 47.81 4.84
C ARG A 269 20.39 46.39 4.33
N THR A 270 20.54 45.41 5.21
CA THR A 270 20.52 43.98 4.87
C THR A 270 19.21 43.30 5.24
N ARG A 271 18.32 44.04 5.92
CA ARG A 271 17.07 43.56 6.51
C ARG A 271 17.26 42.35 7.43
N GLY A 272 18.43 42.24 8.06
CA GLY A 272 18.77 41.13 8.96
C GLY A 272 19.11 39.82 8.26
N ASN A 273 19.24 39.77 6.93
CA ASN A 273 19.64 38.53 6.26
C ASN A 273 21.11 38.20 6.60
N PRO A 274 21.42 37.04 7.22
CA PRO A 274 22.77 36.68 7.66
C PRO A 274 23.82 36.73 6.55
N PHE A 275 23.46 36.25 5.35
CA PHE A 275 24.35 36.27 4.20
C PHE A 275 24.64 37.72 3.78
N PHE A 276 23.62 38.56 3.61
CA PHE A 276 23.81 39.97 3.26
C PHE A 276 24.55 40.76 4.32
N ALA A 277 24.35 40.48 5.60
CA ALA A 277 25.11 41.08 6.69
C ALA A 277 26.60 40.78 6.57
N ARG A 278 26.97 39.51 6.33
CA ARG A 278 28.36 39.09 6.16
C ARG A 278 28.99 39.70 4.91
N GLU A 279 28.29 39.69 3.78
CA GLU A 279 28.77 40.30 2.53
C GLU A 279 28.92 41.81 2.64
N PHE A 280 27.95 42.49 3.25
CA PHE A 280 28.02 43.94 3.43
C PHE A 280 29.17 44.32 4.37
N LEU A 281 29.43 43.57 5.45
CA LEU A 281 30.58 43.79 6.31
C LEU A 281 31.91 43.56 5.58
N ARG A 282 32.02 42.50 4.75
CA ARG A 282 33.19 42.30 3.89
C ARG A 282 33.41 43.47 2.93
N PHE A 283 32.35 43.93 2.27
CA PHE A 283 32.39 45.09 1.37
C PHE A 283 32.86 46.35 2.09
N LEU A 284 32.33 46.63 3.28
CA LEU A 284 32.72 47.80 4.07
C LEU A 284 34.20 47.78 4.45
N VAL A 285 34.77 46.61 4.72
CA VAL A 285 36.21 46.46 5.00
C VAL A 285 37.04 46.59 3.72
N GLN A 286 36.62 45.95 2.62
CA GLN A 286 37.34 45.98 1.33
C GLN A 286 37.43 47.38 0.73
N GLU A 287 36.35 48.16 0.79
CA GLU A 287 36.31 49.53 0.27
C GLU A 287 36.83 50.58 1.28
N GLY A 288 37.31 50.14 2.44
CA GLY A 288 37.92 51.02 3.45
C GLY A 288 36.94 51.87 4.27
N PHE A 289 35.64 51.57 4.24
CA PHE A 289 34.65 52.20 5.11
C PHE A 289 34.79 51.77 6.58
N ILE A 290 35.29 50.55 6.80
CA ILE A 290 35.79 50.05 8.09
C ILE A 290 37.29 49.79 7.91
N ALA A 291 38.13 50.56 8.59
CA ALA A 291 39.59 50.49 8.45
C ALA A 291 40.27 50.22 9.81
N GLU A 292 41.53 49.80 9.79
CA GLU A 292 42.34 49.72 11.01
C GLU A 292 42.54 51.15 11.58
N GLY A 293 42.16 51.32 12.84
CA GLY A 293 42.27 52.56 13.60
C GLY A 293 43.67 52.79 14.16
N ALA A 294 43.84 53.88 14.91
CA ALA A 294 45.14 54.37 15.38
C ALA A 294 45.82 53.53 16.48
N GLY A 295 45.17 52.47 16.99
CA GLY A 295 45.69 51.57 18.02
C GLY A 295 45.84 50.14 17.51
N PRO A 296 46.75 49.31 18.07
CA PRO A 296 46.92 47.92 17.64
C PRO A 296 45.61 47.12 17.85
N GLY A 297 44.98 46.69 16.76
CA GLY A 297 43.75 45.88 16.79
C GLY A 297 42.44 46.65 16.97
N ALA A 298 42.44 47.98 16.89
CA ALA A 298 41.21 48.78 16.90
C ALA A 298 40.73 49.01 15.46
N PHE A 299 39.43 48.88 15.20
CA PHE A 299 38.80 49.29 13.93
C PHE A 299 38.17 50.67 14.09
N ALA A 300 38.21 51.49 13.03
CA ALA A 300 37.56 52.79 12.96
C ALA A 300 36.63 52.85 11.74
N TRP A 301 35.45 53.45 11.91
CA TRP A 301 34.47 53.62 10.84
C TRP A 301 33.71 54.94 10.98
N ASP A 302 33.24 55.47 9.86
CA ASP A 302 32.37 56.64 9.82
C ASP A 302 30.95 56.21 9.42
N LEU A 303 30.03 56.24 10.38
CA LEU A 303 28.62 55.91 10.17
C LEU A 303 27.94 56.80 9.11
N ALA A 304 28.35 58.06 8.96
CA ALA A 304 27.79 58.94 7.95
C ALA A 304 28.22 58.51 6.53
N GLN A 305 29.45 58.03 6.37
CA GLN A 305 29.93 57.47 5.10
C GLN A 305 29.33 56.10 4.80
N ILE A 306 29.18 55.24 5.81
CA ILE A 306 28.50 53.94 5.65
C ILE A 306 27.04 54.16 5.25
N ARG A 307 26.37 55.19 5.80
CA ARG A 307 24.98 55.56 5.45
C ARG A 307 24.82 56.08 4.02
N THR A 308 25.87 56.60 3.38
CA THR A 308 25.86 57.07 1.99
C THR A 308 26.57 56.12 1.03
N ALA A 309 27.19 55.06 1.53
CA ALA A 309 27.77 54.00 0.71
C ALA A 309 26.70 53.44 -0.25
N PRO A 310 27.05 53.10 -1.51
CA PRO A 310 26.11 52.48 -2.43
C PRO A 310 25.56 51.18 -1.84
N LEU A 311 24.25 50.98 -1.88
CA LEU A 311 23.62 49.69 -1.57
C LEU A 311 23.84 48.72 -2.73
N PRO A 312 24.08 47.43 -2.48
CA PRO A 312 23.73 46.39 -3.43
C PRO A 312 22.22 46.44 -3.69
N GLU A 313 21.81 46.92 -4.86
CA GLU A 313 20.56 46.43 -5.47
C GLU A 313 20.70 44.90 -5.67
N ASP A 314 19.57 44.18 -5.67
CA ASP A 314 19.42 42.71 -5.77
C ASP A 314 20.72 41.96 -6.11
N GLU A 315 21.17 41.05 -5.24
CA GLU A 315 22.51 40.40 -5.25
C GLU A 315 22.96 39.94 -6.65
N VAL A 316 22.01 39.40 -7.42
CA VAL A 316 22.24 38.96 -8.80
C VAL A 316 22.53 40.15 -9.71
N THR A 317 21.82 41.27 -9.59
CA THR A 317 22.07 42.50 -10.34
C THR A 317 23.45 43.11 -10.03
N LEU A 318 23.90 43.08 -8.77
CA LEU A 318 25.26 43.52 -8.42
C LEU A 318 26.33 42.58 -9.01
N ILE A 319 26.15 41.27 -8.86
CA ILE A 319 27.08 40.28 -9.42
C ILE A 319 27.08 40.37 -10.96
N VAL A 320 25.92 40.49 -11.60
CA VAL A 320 25.77 40.72 -13.05
C VAL A 320 26.50 42.01 -13.46
N ARG A 321 26.39 43.10 -12.70
CA ARG A 321 27.11 44.35 -12.97
C ARG A 321 28.63 44.18 -12.82
N GLU A 322 29.10 43.47 -11.80
CA GLU A 322 30.51 43.17 -11.60
C GLU A 322 31.07 42.22 -12.65
N MET A 323 30.27 41.25 -13.09
CA MET A 323 30.60 40.34 -14.17
C MET A 323 30.65 41.06 -15.51
N ARG A 324 29.76 42.03 -15.79
CA ARG A 324 29.83 42.89 -16.99
C ARG A 324 31.11 43.73 -17.07
N LYS A 325 31.76 44.00 -15.93
CA LYS A 325 33.05 44.73 -15.87
C LYS A 325 34.25 43.81 -16.12
N LEU A 326 34.08 42.48 -16.13
CA LEU A 326 35.15 41.54 -16.43
C LEU A 326 35.53 41.59 -17.92
N PRO A 327 36.73 41.14 -18.31
CA PRO A 327 37.08 40.97 -19.72
C PRO A 327 36.03 40.11 -20.44
N THR A 328 35.70 40.43 -21.70
CA THR A 328 34.70 39.69 -22.50
C THR A 328 35.01 38.19 -22.57
N GLU A 329 36.30 37.86 -22.64
CA GLU A 329 36.83 36.49 -22.60
C GLU A 329 36.50 35.75 -21.28
N THR A 330 36.61 36.44 -20.14
CA THR A 330 36.24 35.92 -18.83
C THR A 330 34.73 35.74 -18.73
N GLN A 331 33.95 36.71 -19.22
CA GLN A 331 32.48 36.61 -19.23
C GLN A 331 32.00 35.40 -20.04
N ALA A 332 32.51 35.23 -21.27
CA ALA A 332 32.19 34.10 -22.14
C ALA A 332 32.56 32.75 -21.49
N THR A 333 33.69 32.70 -20.79
CA THR A 333 34.13 31.49 -20.08
C THR A 333 33.21 31.16 -18.90
N LEU A 334 32.77 32.17 -18.13
CA LEU A 334 31.83 32.00 -17.02
C LEU A 334 30.42 31.61 -17.49
N GLN A 335 29.95 32.15 -18.62
CA GLN A 335 28.67 31.78 -19.24
C GLN A 335 28.64 30.29 -19.63
N ILE A 336 29.71 29.79 -20.25
CA ILE A 336 29.85 28.36 -20.58
C ILE A 336 29.93 27.52 -19.29
N ALA A 337 30.75 27.95 -18.32
CA ALA A 337 30.85 27.28 -17.02
C ALA A 337 29.50 27.18 -16.30
N ALA A 338 28.68 28.23 -16.39
CA ALA A 338 27.33 28.24 -15.81
C ALA A 338 26.40 27.22 -16.45
N CYS A 339 26.56 26.96 -17.76
CA CYS A 339 25.86 25.89 -18.46
C CYS A 339 26.41 24.50 -18.12
N VAL A 340 27.70 24.34 -17.83
CA VAL A 340 28.31 23.05 -17.46
C VAL A 340 27.87 22.62 -16.05
N GLY A 341 27.82 23.55 -15.09
CA GLY A 341 27.33 23.27 -13.74
C GLY A 341 28.08 24.01 -12.62
N ALA A 342 27.75 23.68 -11.37
CA ALA A 342 28.38 24.33 -10.21
C ALA A 342 29.88 23.99 -10.04
N LEU A 343 30.28 22.81 -10.51
CA LEU A 343 31.66 22.34 -10.58
C LEU A 343 32.01 22.08 -12.06
N PHE A 344 33.14 22.59 -12.52
CA PHE A 344 33.54 22.51 -13.93
C PHE A 344 35.05 22.34 -14.11
N ASP A 345 35.45 21.77 -15.24
CA ASP A 345 36.83 21.50 -15.61
C ASP A 345 37.31 22.48 -16.70
N VAL A 346 38.52 22.99 -16.57
CA VAL A 346 39.08 23.95 -17.54
C VAL A 346 39.20 23.38 -18.95
N HIS A 347 39.42 22.07 -19.10
CA HIS A 347 39.47 21.42 -20.41
C HIS A 347 38.11 21.36 -21.09
N ASP A 348 37.03 21.26 -20.31
CA ASP A 348 35.67 21.24 -20.87
C ASP A 348 35.25 22.65 -21.32
N LEU A 349 35.67 23.69 -20.59
CA LEU A 349 35.51 25.09 -21.04
C LEU A 349 36.31 25.37 -22.31
N ALA A 350 37.59 24.96 -22.34
CA ALA A 350 38.47 25.16 -23.48
C ALA A 350 37.94 24.48 -24.74
N ALA A 351 37.48 23.24 -24.61
CA ALA A 351 36.90 22.50 -25.72
C ALA A 351 35.57 23.13 -26.21
N ALA A 352 34.70 23.58 -25.30
CA ALA A 352 33.46 24.28 -25.68
C ALA A 352 33.73 25.63 -26.37
N ARG A 353 34.85 26.29 -26.05
CA ARG A 353 35.30 27.54 -26.69
C ARG A 353 36.11 27.35 -27.96
N GLY A 354 36.63 26.16 -28.22
CA GLY A 354 37.60 25.91 -29.29
C GLY A 354 38.96 26.56 -29.04
N THR A 355 39.35 26.77 -27.79
CA THR A 355 40.64 27.40 -27.40
C THR A 355 41.53 26.42 -26.64
N PRO A 356 42.85 26.68 -26.53
CA PRO A 356 43.74 25.89 -25.67
C PRO A 356 43.35 26.01 -24.19
N ALA A 357 43.55 24.93 -23.41
CA ALA A 357 43.25 24.92 -21.98
C ALA A 357 43.99 25.99 -21.17
N SER A 358 45.20 26.37 -21.60
CA SER A 358 45.96 27.47 -21.00
C SER A 358 45.28 28.83 -21.17
N GLU A 359 44.57 29.04 -22.27
CA GLU A 359 43.86 30.29 -22.56
C GLU A 359 42.54 30.36 -21.79
N ALA A 360 41.81 29.24 -21.70
CA ALA A 360 40.62 29.13 -20.84
C ALA A 360 40.97 29.25 -19.34
N LEU A 361 42.15 28.78 -18.92
CA LEU A 361 42.63 28.98 -17.57
C LEU A 361 42.98 30.45 -17.31
N ALA A 362 43.68 31.10 -18.26
CA ALA A 362 44.05 32.50 -18.17
C ALA A 362 42.82 33.41 -18.12
N SER A 363 41.75 33.08 -18.85
CA SER A 363 40.49 33.85 -18.81
C SER A 363 39.77 33.76 -17.47
N LEU A 364 39.98 32.71 -16.67
CA LEU A 364 39.42 32.59 -15.31
C LEU A 364 40.17 33.44 -14.26
N ALA A 365 41.39 33.91 -14.54
CA ALA A 365 42.21 34.63 -13.56
C ALA A 365 41.53 35.88 -12.99
N ALA A 366 40.84 36.66 -13.84
CA ALA A 366 40.10 37.84 -13.40
C ALA A 366 38.86 37.51 -12.55
N ALA A 367 38.25 36.33 -12.78
CA ALA A 367 37.12 35.84 -11.98
C ALA A 367 37.59 35.30 -10.62
N MET A 368 38.74 34.63 -10.58
CA MET A 368 39.39 34.17 -9.35
C MET A 368 39.83 35.34 -8.48
N GLY A 369 40.42 36.39 -9.07
CA GLY A 369 40.84 37.59 -8.34
C GLY A 369 39.68 38.41 -7.74
N LYS A 370 38.43 38.09 -8.10
CA LYS A 370 37.20 38.67 -7.53
C LYS A 370 36.37 37.65 -6.73
N ASP A 371 36.96 36.50 -6.37
CA ASP A 371 36.32 35.42 -5.62
C ASP A 371 35.01 34.88 -6.24
N LEU A 372 34.81 35.03 -7.56
CA LEU A 372 33.62 34.51 -8.25
C LEU A 372 33.71 32.99 -8.45
N VAL A 373 34.93 32.49 -8.63
CA VAL A 373 35.24 31.08 -8.90
C VAL A 373 36.47 30.70 -8.10
N MET A 374 36.45 29.53 -7.46
CA MET A 374 37.58 29.01 -6.69
C MET A 374 38.05 27.65 -7.20
N PRO A 375 39.36 27.36 -7.15
CA PRO A 375 39.89 26.02 -7.40
C PRO A 375 39.46 25.08 -6.26
N VAL A 376 39.09 23.84 -6.59
CA VAL A 376 38.59 22.85 -5.61
C VAL A 376 39.61 21.78 -5.30
N GLU A 377 40.30 21.23 -6.31
CA GLU A 377 41.47 20.33 -6.19
C GLU A 377 41.96 19.90 -7.59
N ALA A 378 43.23 19.52 -7.69
CA ALA A 378 43.83 18.89 -8.88
C ALA A 378 43.96 17.38 -8.66
N ARG A 379 42.93 16.59 -9.01
CA ARG A 379 43.03 15.12 -8.93
C ARG A 379 43.82 14.58 -10.13
N ARG A 380 44.88 13.81 -9.87
CA ARG A 380 45.44 12.90 -10.89
C ARG A 380 44.37 11.85 -11.21
N ARG A 381 44.22 11.51 -12.49
CA ARG A 381 43.46 10.33 -12.93
C ARG A 381 43.99 9.11 -12.15
N GLY A 382 43.10 8.21 -11.75
CA GLY A 382 43.33 7.14 -10.77
C GLY A 382 44.66 6.40 -10.86
N ASP A 383 45.07 5.81 -9.74
CA ASP A 383 46.31 5.04 -9.57
C ASP A 383 46.43 3.87 -10.56
N ALA A 384 46.86 4.18 -11.79
CA ALA A 384 47.64 3.37 -12.73
C ALA A 384 47.81 4.14 -14.05
N ALA A 385 49.08 4.30 -14.46
CA ALA A 385 49.61 4.85 -15.72
C ALA A 385 49.85 6.38 -15.82
N ASP A 386 51.15 6.71 -15.92
CA ASP A 386 51.82 8.02 -15.97
C ASP A 386 51.49 8.95 -17.16
N SER A 387 50.32 8.86 -17.80
CA SER A 387 50.04 9.64 -19.03
C SER A 387 48.74 10.44 -19.05
N ALA A 388 48.05 10.60 -17.92
CA ALA A 388 46.83 11.42 -17.86
C ALA A 388 47.12 12.89 -17.49
N PRO A 389 46.58 13.88 -18.23
CA PRO A 389 46.77 15.29 -17.91
C PRO A 389 46.12 15.65 -16.57
N ILE A 390 46.80 16.50 -15.79
CA ILE A 390 46.28 17.07 -14.54
C ILE A 390 45.06 17.93 -14.89
N ARG A 391 43.90 17.54 -14.38
CA ARG A 391 42.63 18.26 -14.57
C ARG A 391 42.46 19.29 -13.46
N PHE A 392 42.35 20.57 -13.83
CA PHE A 392 42.08 21.66 -12.90
C PHE A 392 40.58 21.88 -12.79
N ARG A 393 40.01 21.58 -11.61
CA ARG A 393 38.59 21.78 -11.33
C ARG A 393 38.34 23.06 -10.56
N PHE A 394 37.26 23.71 -10.92
CA PHE A 394 36.80 24.96 -10.36
C PHE A 394 35.34 24.84 -9.93
N ARG A 395 34.95 25.61 -8.92
CA ARG A 395 33.55 25.79 -8.54
C ARG A 395 33.19 27.26 -8.49
N PHE A 396 31.92 27.56 -8.75
CA PHE A 396 31.38 28.85 -8.36
C PHE A 396 31.43 28.98 -6.83
N LEU A 397 31.79 30.17 -6.33
CA LEU A 397 31.80 30.40 -4.89
C LEU A 397 30.39 30.23 -4.30
N HIS A 398 29.38 30.75 -5.02
CA HIS A 398 27.96 30.69 -4.69
C HIS A 398 27.09 30.41 -5.92
N ASP A 399 25.94 29.76 -5.72
CA ASP A 399 24.97 29.50 -6.79
C ASP A 399 24.43 30.77 -7.45
N ARG A 400 24.41 31.90 -6.72
CA ARG A 400 24.04 33.21 -7.26
C ARG A 400 25.03 33.71 -8.31
N VAL A 401 26.31 33.38 -8.19
CA VAL A 401 27.33 33.72 -9.20
C VAL A 401 27.10 32.89 -10.47
N ARG A 402 26.77 31.60 -10.31
CA ARG A 402 26.37 30.74 -11.44
C ARG A 402 25.12 31.29 -12.12
N GLN A 403 24.11 31.68 -11.34
CA GLN A 403 22.87 32.26 -11.84
C GLN A 403 23.13 33.57 -12.60
N ALA A 404 23.91 34.50 -12.03
CA ALA A 404 24.29 35.74 -12.68
C ALA A 404 25.06 35.51 -14.00
N ALA A 405 25.96 34.52 -14.02
CA ALA A 405 26.67 34.11 -15.22
C ALA A 405 25.74 33.54 -16.30
N TYR A 406 24.71 32.79 -15.88
CA TYR A 406 23.71 32.23 -16.78
C TYR A 406 22.77 33.31 -17.34
N GLU A 407 22.31 34.26 -16.52
CA GLU A 407 21.44 35.38 -16.93
C GLU A 407 22.15 36.39 -17.85
N LEU A 408 23.48 36.42 -17.84
CA LEU A 408 24.27 37.20 -18.78
C LEU A 408 24.28 36.63 -20.21
N ILE A 409 23.81 35.40 -20.40
CA ILE A 409 23.74 34.79 -21.72
C ILE A 409 22.58 35.43 -22.48
N GLY A 410 22.85 36.02 -23.64
CA GLY A 410 21.78 36.54 -24.51
C GLY A 410 20.88 35.42 -25.02
N GLU A 411 19.60 35.70 -25.23
CA GLU A 411 18.61 34.71 -25.70
C GLU A 411 19.03 34.02 -27.01
N GLU A 412 19.71 34.74 -27.91
CA GLU A 412 20.23 34.20 -29.17
C GLU A 412 21.47 33.31 -28.99
N ASP A 413 22.29 33.57 -27.97
CA ASP A 413 23.54 32.85 -27.71
C ASP A 413 23.31 31.57 -26.88
N LEU A 414 22.24 31.50 -26.09
CA LEU A 414 21.98 30.39 -25.19
C LEU A 414 21.85 29.04 -25.93
N PRO A 415 21.04 28.89 -27.00
CA PRO A 415 20.97 27.63 -27.74
C PRO A 415 22.33 27.21 -28.31
N ARG A 416 23.13 28.17 -28.77
CA ARG A 416 24.48 27.93 -29.32
C ARG A 416 25.44 27.41 -28.25
N ILE A 417 25.46 28.06 -27.07
CA ILE A 417 26.29 27.63 -25.93
C ILE A 417 25.86 26.25 -25.43
N ARG A 418 24.55 26.02 -25.27
CA ARG A 418 24.00 24.72 -24.84
C ARG A 418 24.39 23.61 -25.81
N LEU A 419 24.34 23.85 -27.13
CA LEU A 419 24.77 22.88 -28.13
C LEU A 419 26.27 22.53 -28.01
N LEU A 420 27.13 23.54 -27.83
CA LEU A 420 28.58 23.34 -27.66
C LEU A 420 28.89 22.51 -26.41
N VAL A 421 28.24 22.81 -25.29
CA VAL A 421 28.37 22.06 -24.04
C VAL A 421 27.89 20.61 -24.24
N GLY A 422 26.72 20.41 -24.85
CA GLY A 422 26.16 19.08 -25.11
C GLY A 422 27.08 18.20 -25.97
N ARG A 423 27.61 18.73 -27.07
CA ARG A 423 28.58 18.02 -27.94
C ARG A 423 29.81 17.57 -27.17
N ARG A 424 30.33 18.46 -26.31
CA ARG A 424 31.53 18.16 -25.52
C ARG A 424 31.27 17.07 -24.48
N LEU A 425 30.18 17.19 -23.73
CA LEU A 425 29.78 16.20 -22.72
C LEU A 425 29.54 14.83 -23.38
N TYR A 426 28.90 14.81 -24.55
CA TYR A 426 28.68 13.58 -25.32
C TYR A 426 30.00 12.94 -25.77
N ALA A 427 30.94 13.72 -26.32
CA ALA A 427 32.24 13.22 -26.74
C ALA A 427 33.07 12.66 -25.56
N ASP A 428 33.05 13.31 -24.39
CA ASP A 428 33.75 12.86 -23.19
C ASP A 428 33.06 11.64 -22.53
N ALA A 429 31.74 11.53 -22.63
CA ALA A 429 31.00 10.32 -22.22
C ALA A 429 31.34 9.12 -23.11
N ARG A 430 31.37 9.32 -24.43
CA ARG A 430 31.75 8.29 -25.41
C ARG A 430 33.21 7.84 -25.24
N ALA A 431 34.13 8.77 -24.99
CA ALA A 431 35.54 8.44 -24.78
C ALA A 431 35.81 7.64 -23.49
N ARG A 432 34.90 7.74 -22.50
CA ARG A 432 34.99 7.04 -21.21
C ARG A 432 34.08 5.82 -21.12
N ASP A 433 33.30 5.54 -22.17
CA ASP A 433 32.29 4.50 -22.19
C ASP A 433 31.24 4.61 -21.07
N VAL A 434 30.82 5.86 -20.78
CA VAL A 434 29.84 6.20 -19.72
C VAL A 434 28.62 6.93 -20.29
N ILE A 435 28.26 6.62 -21.54
CA ILE A 435 27.10 7.22 -22.23
C ILE A 435 25.83 7.01 -21.40
N ASP A 436 25.60 5.80 -20.90
CA ASP A 436 24.39 5.44 -20.15
C ASP A 436 24.27 6.21 -18.82
N GLU A 437 25.39 6.50 -18.17
CA GLU A 437 25.41 7.26 -16.90
C GLU A 437 25.09 8.73 -17.10
N LYS A 438 25.58 9.30 -18.21
CA LYS A 438 25.50 10.74 -18.51
C LYS A 438 24.43 11.11 -19.53
N LEU A 439 23.63 10.15 -19.98
CA LEU A 439 22.68 10.30 -21.09
C LEU A 439 21.82 11.56 -20.98
N PHE A 440 21.12 11.72 -19.85
CA PHE A 440 20.24 12.86 -19.64
C PHE A 440 21.01 14.20 -19.62
N GLU A 441 22.21 14.22 -19.02
CA GLU A 441 23.03 15.43 -18.89
C GLU A 441 23.32 16.04 -20.26
N PHE A 442 23.87 15.27 -21.19
CA PHE A 442 24.23 15.81 -22.51
C PHE A 442 23.03 15.94 -23.46
N VAL A 443 22.02 15.05 -23.40
CA VAL A 443 20.82 15.13 -24.27
C VAL A 443 20.03 16.41 -24.00
N GLU A 444 19.89 16.84 -22.75
CA GLU A 444 19.19 18.11 -22.45
C GLU A 444 19.93 19.35 -22.98
N HIS A 445 21.25 19.30 -23.05
CA HIS A 445 22.06 20.35 -23.67
C HIS A 445 21.92 20.35 -25.19
N LEU A 446 22.00 19.18 -25.81
CA LEU A 446 21.84 19.02 -27.26
C LEU A 446 20.44 19.43 -27.73
N ASN A 447 19.39 19.00 -27.03
CA ASN A 447 17.99 19.35 -27.33
C ASN A 447 17.71 20.84 -27.19
N ALA A 448 18.31 21.52 -26.22
CA ALA A 448 18.18 22.97 -26.07
C ALA A 448 18.79 23.75 -27.26
N GLY A 449 19.75 23.15 -27.97
CA GLY A 449 20.38 23.70 -29.17
C GLY A 449 19.90 23.08 -30.49
N ALA A 450 18.90 22.21 -30.45
CA ALA A 450 18.47 21.39 -31.58
C ALA A 450 18.06 22.20 -32.82
N SER A 451 17.51 23.40 -32.63
CA SER A 451 17.12 24.30 -33.73
C SER A 451 18.29 24.80 -34.58
N LEU A 452 19.52 24.73 -34.05
CA LEU A 452 20.75 25.13 -34.75
C LEU A 452 21.42 23.97 -35.51
N LEU A 453 20.89 22.75 -35.39
CA LEU A 453 21.43 21.58 -36.08
C LEU A 453 21.05 21.57 -37.56
N THR A 454 22.04 21.74 -38.42
CA THR A 454 21.86 21.71 -39.89
C THR A 454 22.28 20.39 -40.53
N ASP A 455 23.16 19.62 -39.88
CA ASP A 455 23.60 18.31 -40.38
C ASP A 455 22.56 17.23 -40.08
N ALA A 456 22.13 16.50 -41.11
CA ALA A 456 21.15 15.44 -40.98
C ALA A 456 21.68 14.26 -40.16
N ALA A 457 22.97 13.93 -40.28
CA ALA A 457 23.56 12.82 -39.53
C ALA A 457 23.59 13.10 -38.02
N GLU A 458 23.94 14.32 -37.63
CA GLU A 458 23.94 14.75 -36.23
C GLU A 458 22.52 14.81 -35.64
N ARG A 459 21.53 15.24 -36.42
CA ARG A 459 20.12 15.21 -36.01
C ARG A 459 19.62 13.78 -35.77
N ASP A 460 19.98 12.84 -36.65
CA ASP A 460 19.64 11.43 -36.49
C ASP A 460 20.36 10.80 -35.28
N GLU A 461 21.62 11.18 -35.02
CA GLU A 461 22.34 10.75 -33.81
C GLU A 461 21.64 11.26 -32.55
N LEU A 462 21.24 12.54 -32.51
CA LEU A 462 20.48 13.08 -31.39
C LEU A 462 19.11 12.41 -31.23
N ALA A 463 18.40 12.11 -32.32
CA ALA A 463 17.14 11.39 -32.27
C ALA A 463 17.29 9.97 -31.68
N ARG A 464 18.41 9.26 -31.94
CA ARG A 464 18.71 7.97 -31.29
C ARG A 464 19.01 8.12 -29.80
N LEU A 465 19.71 9.19 -29.42
CA LEU A 465 19.97 9.50 -28.01
C LEU A 465 18.67 9.86 -27.27
N ASP A 466 17.75 10.57 -27.93
CA ASP A 466 16.40 10.85 -27.42
C ASP A 466 15.56 9.57 -27.27
N LEU A 467 15.67 8.62 -28.21
CA LEU A 467 15.01 7.31 -28.07
C LEU A 467 15.52 6.58 -26.83
N ALA A 468 16.83 6.55 -26.61
CA ALA A 468 17.44 5.94 -25.43
C ALA A 468 17.03 6.67 -24.13
N ALA A 469 17.03 8.00 -24.14
CA ALA A 469 16.63 8.83 -23.00
C ALA A 469 15.15 8.62 -22.67
N GLY A 470 14.28 8.54 -23.68
CA GLY A 470 12.87 8.23 -23.56
C GLY A 470 12.62 6.84 -22.98
N ALA A 471 13.33 5.82 -23.46
CA ALA A 471 13.23 4.46 -22.93
C ALA A 471 13.62 4.37 -21.46
N ARG A 472 14.73 5.03 -21.08
CA ARG A 472 15.22 5.04 -19.70
C ARG A 472 14.34 5.86 -18.77
N ALA A 473 13.78 6.98 -19.24
CA ALA A 473 12.79 7.75 -18.51
C ALA A 473 11.50 6.93 -18.29
N LYS A 474 11.00 6.23 -19.31
CA LYS A 474 9.83 5.34 -19.20
C LYS A 474 10.06 4.22 -18.18
N ALA A 475 11.24 3.58 -18.19
CA ALA A 475 11.61 2.55 -17.21
C ALA A 475 11.63 3.09 -15.77
N ARG A 476 12.04 4.36 -15.58
CA ARG A 476 12.00 5.08 -14.29
C ARG A 476 10.62 5.66 -13.95
N THR A 477 9.57 5.27 -14.67
CA THR A 477 8.18 5.74 -14.51
C THR A 477 8.00 7.26 -14.75
N ALA A 478 8.97 7.90 -15.39
CA ALA A 478 8.97 9.32 -15.74
C ALA A 478 8.26 9.56 -17.08
N TYR A 479 6.97 9.24 -17.15
CA TYR A 479 6.23 9.18 -18.42
C TYR A 479 6.14 10.53 -19.15
N ASP A 480 6.05 11.66 -18.43
CA ASP A 480 6.08 13.00 -19.05
C ASP A 480 7.43 13.32 -19.68
N ALA A 481 8.52 13.03 -18.96
CA ALA A 481 9.87 13.22 -19.47
C ALA A 481 10.13 12.32 -20.68
N ALA A 482 9.70 11.06 -20.61
CA ALA A 482 9.81 10.10 -21.69
C ALA A 482 9.05 10.56 -22.93
N ALA A 483 7.79 11.00 -22.79
CA ALA A 483 6.98 11.55 -23.87
C ALA A 483 7.66 12.76 -24.53
N ARG A 484 8.31 13.62 -23.73
CA ARG A 484 9.08 14.77 -24.24
C ARG A 484 10.28 14.32 -25.07
N TYR A 485 11.12 13.42 -24.57
CA TYR A 485 12.28 12.90 -25.33
C TYR A 485 11.85 12.22 -26.63
N TYR A 486 10.84 11.34 -26.59
CA TYR A 486 10.28 10.73 -27.79
C TYR A 486 9.74 11.76 -28.79
N GLY A 487 9.06 12.79 -28.30
CA GLY A 487 8.54 13.88 -29.13
C GLY A 487 9.64 14.73 -29.76
N THR A 488 10.70 15.07 -29.00
CA THR A 488 11.86 15.81 -29.50
C THR A 488 12.63 15.00 -30.54
N GLY A 489 12.93 13.73 -30.27
CA GLY A 489 13.57 12.83 -31.21
C GLY A 489 12.77 12.67 -32.51
N ALA A 490 11.44 12.52 -32.41
CA ALA A 490 10.56 12.42 -33.57
C ALA A 490 10.56 13.70 -34.43
N ALA A 491 10.62 14.88 -33.80
CA ALA A 491 10.73 16.16 -34.50
C ALA A 491 12.11 16.37 -35.16
N LEU A 492 13.16 15.75 -34.62
CA LEU A 492 14.51 15.78 -35.16
C LEU A 492 14.66 14.85 -36.37
N ALA A 493 14.09 13.64 -36.29
CA ALA A 493 14.04 12.61 -37.32
C ALA A 493 13.07 12.99 -38.47
N LEU A 494 13.37 14.08 -39.18
CA LEU A 494 12.62 14.47 -40.39
C LEU A 494 13.07 13.66 -41.62
N SER A 495 12.29 13.73 -42.69
CA SER A 495 12.39 12.97 -43.94
C SER A 495 13.81 12.55 -44.33
N GLY A 496 14.10 11.25 -44.22
CA GLY A 496 15.42 10.65 -44.51
C GLY A 496 15.96 9.76 -43.38
N ALA A 497 15.42 9.89 -42.17
CA ALA A 497 15.77 9.07 -41.02
C ALA A 497 15.39 7.58 -41.22
N ASP A 498 16.07 6.70 -40.48
CA ASP A 498 15.78 5.26 -40.41
C ASP A 498 14.31 5.02 -40.01
N PRO A 499 13.49 4.34 -40.85
CA PRO A 499 12.09 4.03 -40.53
C PRO A 499 11.89 3.35 -39.17
N ALA A 500 12.85 2.52 -38.73
CA ALA A 500 12.78 1.85 -37.44
C ALA A 500 12.91 2.84 -36.26
N LEU A 501 13.79 3.84 -36.38
CA LEU A 501 13.95 4.91 -35.39
C LEU A 501 12.66 5.75 -35.28
N LEU A 502 12.11 6.16 -36.42
CA LEU A 502 10.89 6.97 -36.45
C LEU A 502 9.69 6.20 -35.86
N PHE A 503 9.56 4.91 -36.20
CA PHE A 503 8.54 4.03 -35.61
C PHE A 503 8.69 3.94 -34.08
N ALA A 504 9.90 3.65 -33.58
CA ALA A 504 10.16 3.47 -32.15
C ALA A 504 9.87 4.74 -31.34
N LEU A 505 10.25 5.92 -31.84
CA LEU A 505 9.97 7.20 -31.20
C LEU A 505 8.47 7.48 -31.10
N HIS A 506 7.72 7.29 -32.20
CA HIS A 506 6.28 7.52 -32.20
C HIS A 506 5.50 6.50 -31.36
N LEU A 507 5.89 5.22 -31.39
CA LEU A 507 5.31 4.19 -30.53
C LEU A 507 5.57 4.49 -29.05
N GLY A 508 6.82 4.83 -28.69
CA GLY A 508 7.17 5.20 -27.31
C GLY A 508 6.35 6.39 -26.79
N ARG A 509 6.06 7.38 -27.65
CA ARG A 509 5.18 8.50 -27.32
C ARG A 509 3.74 8.05 -27.08
N ALA A 510 3.18 7.17 -27.92
CA ALA A 510 1.84 6.64 -27.74
C ALA A 510 1.71 5.80 -26.46
N GLU A 511 2.72 4.99 -26.15
CA GLU A 511 2.79 4.24 -24.89
C GLU A 511 2.80 5.17 -23.68
N CYS A 512 3.58 6.25 -23.71
CA CYS A 512 3.60 7.22 -22.62
C CYS A 512 2.26 7.97 -22.47
N ALA A 513 1.56 8.27 -23.57
CA ALA A 513 0.21 8.84 -23.50
C ALA A 513 -0.79 7.89 -22.82
N TYR A 514 -0.74 6.59 -23.15
CA TYR A 514 -1.54 5.57 -22.45
C TYR A 514 -1.20 5.52 -20.95
N LEU A 515 0.09 5.47 -20.61
CA LEU A 515 0.57 5.41 -19.24
C LEU A 515 0.18 6.67 -18.44
N ARG A 516 0.12 7.84 -19.06
CA ARG A 516 -0.41 9.06 -18.41
C ARG A 516 -1.94 9.11 -18.30
N GLY A 517 -2.65 8.06 -18.72
CA GLY A 517 -4.12 8.01 -18.74
C GLY A 517 -4.76 8.84 -19.85
N GLN A 518 -3.97 9.37 -20.79
CA GLN A 518 -4.45 10.19 -21.91
C GLN A 518 -4.87 9.29 -23.08
N LEU A 519 -5.95 8.53 -22.87
CA LEU A 519 -6.39 7.47 -23.79
C LEU A 519 -6.72 7.98 -25.20
N ASP A 520 -7.24 9.22 -25.33
CA ASP A 520 -7.55 9.84 -26.62
C ASP A 520 -6.28 10.21 -27.39
N GLU A 521 -5.28 10.76 -26.72
CA GLU A 521 -3.98 11.08 -27.32
C GLU A 521 -3.25 9.80 -27.76
N ALA A 522 -3.27 8.75 -26.93
CA ALA A 522 -2.66 7.46 -27.25
C ALA A 522 -3.24 6.85 -28.54
N GLU A 523 -4.57 6.81 -28.67
CA GLU A 523 -5.22 6.29 -29.88
C GLU A 523 -4.90 7.16 -31.10
N ALA A 524 -4.94 8.48 -30.97
CA ALA A 524 -4.61 9.40 -32.06
C ALA A 524 -3.17 9.21 -32.57
N LEU A 525 -2.20 9.03 -31.66
CA LEU A 525 -0.81 8.78 -32.00
C LEU A 525 -0.61 7.42 -32.69
N LEU A 526 -1.34 6.38 -32.28
CA LEU A 526 -1.27 5.05 -32.92
C LEU A 526 -1.89 5.04 -34.32
N VAL A 527 -2.94 5.82 -34.54
CA VAL A 527 -3.55 6.00 -35.88
C VAL A 527 -2.65 6.82 -36.79
N ALA A 528 -1.96 7.82 -36.25
CA ALA A 528 -1.10 8.74 -36.99
C ALA A 528 0.38 8.30 -37.03
N LEU A 529 0.68 7.00 -36.90
CA LEU A 529 2.05 6.49 -37.03
C LEU A 529 2.60 6.82 -38.43
N PRO A 530 3.75 7.50 -38.55
CA PRO A 530 4.29 7.91 -39.86
C PRO A 530 4.86 6.74 -40.67
N VAL A 531 5.22 5.65 -39.99
CA VAL A 531 5.73 4.41 -40.58
C VAL A 531 4.84 3.25 -40.09
N PRO A 532 4.25 2.46 -41.00
CA PRO A 532 3.48 1.29 -40.60
C PRO A 532 4.40 0.19 -40.04
N PRO A 533 3.96 -0.58 -39.03
CA PRO A 533 4.77 -1.66 -38.46
C PRO A 533 5.14 -2.69 -39.53
N GLN A 534 6.43 -2.98 -39.69
CA GLN A 534 6.98 -3.87 -40.71
C GLN A 534 7.19 -5.28 -40.16
N THR A 535 7.68 -5.39 -38.92
CA THR A 535 8.02 -6.68 -38.30
C THR A 535 6.89 -7.20 -37.41
N SER A 536 6.87 -8.50 -37.16
CA SER A 536 5.88 -9.11 -36.26
C SER A 536 5.92 -8.54 -34.83
N PRO A 537 7.11 -8.30 -34.22
CA PRO A 537 7.20 -7.60 -32.93
C PRO A 537 6.62 -6.18 -32.95
N GLU A 538 6.84 -5.42 -34.03
CA GLU A 538 6.28 -4.06 -34.16
C GLU A 538 4.75 -4.10 -34.25
N LYS A 539 4.18 -5.05 -35.00
CA LYS A 539 2.72 -5.26 -35.10
C LYS A 539 2.12 -5.63 -33.74
N ALA A 540 2.77 -6.55 -33.01
CA ALA A 540 2.34 -6.94 -31.67
C ALA A 540 2.40 -5.76 -30.68
N ALA A 541 3.46 -4.96 -30.71
CA ALA A 541 3.61 -3.81 -29.82
C ALA A 541 2.52 -2.74 -30.06
N VAL A 542 2.19 -2.43 -31.32
CA VAL A 542 1.07 -1.53 -31.65
C VAL A 542 -0.27 -2.12 -31.18
N CYS A 543 -0.50 -3.41 -31.47
CA CYS A 543 -1.72 -4.10 -31.06
C CYS A 543 -1.90 -4.05 -29.54
N ARG A 544 -0.84 -4.35 -28.77
CA ARG A 544 -0.82 -4.32 -27.30
C ARG A 544 -1.33 -2.98 -26.76
N VAL A 545 -0.78 -1.86 -27.23
CA VAL A 545 -1.19 -0.52 -26.73
C VAL A 545 -2.65 -0.23 -27.09
N ARG A 546 -3.08 -0.55 -28.31
CA ARG A 546 -4.47 -0.36 -28.73
C ARG A 546 -5.44 -1.20 -27.90
N MET A 547 -5.11 -2.47 -27.68
CA MET A 547 -5.90 -3.36 -26.82
C MET A 547 -5.98 -2.83 -25.39
N ALA A 548 -4.86 -2.38 -24.81
CA ALA A 548 -4.82 -1.80 -23.47
C ALA A 548 -5.70 -0.54 -23.35
N VAL A 549 -5.66 0.36 -24.33
CA VAL A 549 -6.53 1.55 -24.41
C VAL A 549 -8.02 1.16 -24.44
N ARG A 550 -8.39 0.19 -25.29
CA ARG A 550 -9.79 -0.28 -25.41
C ARG A 550 -10.28 -0.97 -24.15
N THR A 551 -9.48 -1.85 -23.56
CA THR A 551 -9.79 -2.52 -22.30
C THR A 551 -9.96 -1.53 -21.16
N THR A 552 -9.10 -0.52 -21.06
CA THR A 552 -9.20 0.54 -20.02
C THR A 552 -10.47 1.38 -20.16
N ARG A 553 -11.00 1.56 -21.38
CA ARG A 553 -12.30 2.19 -21.64
C ARG A 553 -13.51 1.28 -21.38
N GLY A 554 -13.32 0.04 -20.93
CA GLY A 554 -14.39 -0.95 -20.80
C GLY A 554 -14.89 -1.50 -22.14
N GLN A 555 -14.18 -1.26 -23.25
CA GLN A 555 -14.57 -1.68 -24.60
C GLN A 555 -14.00 -3.06 -24.95
N ALA A 556 -14.31 -4.08 -24.14
CA ALA A 556 -13.73 -5.42 -24.26
C ALA A 556 -13.92 -6.07 -25.64
N ALA A 557 -15.10 -5.93 -26.27
CA ALA A 557 -15.35 -6.45 -27.62
C ALA A 557 -14.45 -5.80 -28.68
N SER A 558 -14.24 -4.48 -28.61
CA SER A 558 -13.35 -3.77 -29.53
C SER A 558 -11.89 -4.15 -29.32
N ALA A 559 -11.46 -4.40 -28.07
CA ALA A 559 -10.13 -4.90 -27.78
C ALA A 559 -9.91 -6.29 -28.41
N ILE A 560 -10.92 -7.15 -28.38
CA ILE A 560 -10.89 -8.46 -29.04
C ILE A 560 -10.71 -8.31 -30.55
N ASP A 561 -11.52 -7.47 -31.21
CA ASP A 561 -11.43 -7.28 -32.66
C ASP A 561 -10.02 -6.82 -33.08
N VAL A 562 -9.43 -5.88 -32.34
CA VAL A 562 -8.04 -5.40 -32.58
C VAL A 562 -7.01 -6.54 -32.47
N GLY A 563 -7.15 -7.42 -31.48
CA GLY A 563 -6.26 -8.56 -31.31
C GLY A 563 -6.42 -9.62 -32.41
N LEU A 564 -7.66 -9.91 -32.81
CA LEU A 564 -7.94 -10.87 -33.89
C LEU A 564 -7.43 -10.37 -35.24
N ASP A 565 -7.60 -9.09 -35.55
CA ASP A 565 -7.06 -8.47 -36.77
C ASP A 565 -5.53 -8.56 -36.80
N ALA A 566 -4.88 -8.33 -35.66
CA ALA A 566 -3.42 -8.42 -35.56
C ALA A 566 -2.92 -9.86 -35.72
N LEU A 567 -3.60 -10.86 -35.13
CA LEU A 567 -3.24 -12.27 -35.30
C LEU A 567 -3.41 -12.74 -36.75
N ALA A 568 -4.49 -12.32 -37.42
CA ALA A 568 -4.68 -12.59 -38.85
C ALA A 568 -3.53 -12.00 -39.69
N ALA A 569 -3.08 -10.78 -39.37
CA ALA A 569 -1.92 -10.15 -40.01
C ALA A 569 -0.57 -10.83 -39.73
N LEU A 570 -0.51 -11.74 -38.75
CA LEU A 570 0.62 -12.64 -38.45
C LEU A 570 0.39 -14.07 -38.97
N GLY A 571 -0.66 -14.29 -39.77
CA GLY A 571 -0.99 -15.59 -40.35
C GLY A 571 -1.65 -16.58 -39.39
N LEU A 572 -2.27 -16.10 -38.31
CA LEU A 572 -3.09 -16.91 -37.40
C LEU A 572 -4.55 -16.44 -37.45
N ASP A 573 -5.35 -17.08 -38.29
CA ASP A 573 -6.77 -16.79 -38.41
C ASP A 573 -7.57 -17.44 -37.28
N ILE A 574 -8.19 -16.60 -36.44
CA ILE A 574 -9.08 -17.03 -35.36
C ILE A 574 -10.52 -16.62 -35.71
N PRO A 575 -11.50 -17.53 -35.64
CA PRO A 575 -12.88 -17.23 -35.98
C PRO A 575 -13.49 -16.19 -35.03
N ARG A 576 -14.33 -15.31 -35.59
CA ARG A 576 -15.07 -14.29 -34.83
C ARG A 576 -16.39 -14.79 -34.28
N ASP A 577 -16.90 -15.93 -34.75
CA ASP A 577 -18.14 -16.54 -34.26
C ASP A 577 -17.87 -17.59 -33.16
N GLU A 578 -18.71 -17.60 -32.11
CA GLU A 578 -18.54 -18.50 -30.96
C GLU A 578 -18.68 -19.98 -31.34
N ALA A 579 -19.55 -20.32 -32.30
CA ALA A 579 -19.81 -21.71 -32.66
C ALA A 579 -18.58 -22.38 -33.31
N THR A 580 -17.96 -21.71 -34.29
CA THR A 580 -16.73 -22.18 -34.92
C THR A 580 -15.55 -22.12 -33.95
N ALA A 581 -15.46 -21.07 -33.12
CA ALA A 581 -14.45 -20.99 -32.07
C ALA A 581 -14.50 -22.19 -31.12
N ASN A 582 -15.70 -22.60 -30.70
CA ASN A 582 -15.88 -23.76 -29.82
C ASN A 582 -15.43 -25.06 -30.49
N LEU A 583 -15.80 -25.30 -31.76
CA LEU A 583 -15.39 -26.49 -32.51
C LEU A 583 -13.86 -26.57 -32.66
N LEU A 584 -13.21 -25.45 -33.00
CA LEU A 584 -11.75 -25.40 -33.12
C LEU A 584 -11.07 -25.54 -31.76
N ALA A 585 -11.66 -25.01 -30.68
CA ALA A 585 -11.11 -25.15 -29.34
C ALA A 585 -10.98 -26.63 -28.96
N GLU A 586 -12.01 -27.44 -29.22
CA GLU A 586 -11.98 -28.89 -28.97
C GLU A 586 -10.82 -29.59 -29.70
N GLN A 587 -10.56 -29.20 -30.95
CA GLN A 587 -9.44 -29.73 -31.75
C GLN A 587 -8.09 -29.33 -31.16
N GLU A 588 -7.92 -28.05 -30.80
CA GLU A 588 -6.69 -27.55 -30.20
C GLU A 588 -6.42 -28.18 -28.83
N HIS A 589 -7.46 -28.35 -28.00
CA HIS A 589 -7.37 -29.08 -26.74
C HIS A 589 -6.93 -30.54 -26.92
N ALA A 590 -7.39 -31.21 -27.98
CA ALA A 590 -6.95 -32.57 -28.31
C ALA A 590 -5.46 -32.61 -28.69
N ARG A 591 -5.00 -31.64 -29.48
CA ARG A 591 -3.58 -31.49 -29.84
C ARG A 591 -2.69 -31.23 -28.62
N VAL A 592 -3.15 -30.42 -27.66
CA VAL A 592 -2.43 -30.20 -26.40
C VAL A 592 -2.22 -31.53 -25.68
N ARG A 593 -3.25 -32.37 -25.57
CA ARG A 593 -3.15 -33.69 -24.93
C ARG A 593 -2.20 -34.64 -25.64
N GLU A 594 -2.24 -34.68 -26.96
CA GLU A 594 -1.34 -35.52 -27.77
C GLU A 594 0.13 -35.13 -27.57
N ARG A 595 0.43 -33.82 -27.55
CA ARG A 595 1.78 -33.33 -27.28
C ARG A 595 2.24 -33.64 -25.86
N LEU A 596 1.34 -33.52 -24.87
CA LEU A 596 1.62 -33.86 -23.48
C LEU A 596 1.93 -35.35 -23.29
N SER A 597 1.13 -36.24 -23.89
CA SER A 597 1.34 -37.70 -23.75
C SER A 597 2.64 -38.16 -24.41
N ALA A 598 3.09 -37.48 -25.46
CA ALA A 598 4.33 -37.80 -26.16
C ALA A 598 5.61 -37.38 -25.41
N ARG A 599 5.59 -36.27 -24.66
CA ARG A 599 6.79 -35.67 -24.02
C ARG A 599 6.83 -35.77 -22.50
N GLY A 600 5.67 -35.85 -21.83
CA GLY A 600 5.57 -35.74 -20.37
C GLY A 600 5.78 -34.31 -19.86
N LEU A 601 5.28 -34.01 -18.66
CA LEU A 601 5.33 -32.67 -18.06
C LEU A 601 6.73 -32.27 -17.61
N GLU A 602 7.55 -33.22 -17.23
CA GLU A 602 8.93 -33.02 -16.76
C GLU A 602 9.83 -32.53 -17.89
N ALA A 603 9.79 -33.18 -19.05
CA ALA A 603 10.58 -32.77 -20.21
C ALA A 603 10.16 -31.38 -20.73
N LEU A 604 8.87 -31.03 -20.58
CA LEU A 604 8.37 -29.72 -20.96
C LEU A 604 8.86 -28.62 -20.02
N ALA A 605 9.02 -28.88 -18.73
CA ALA A 605 9.62 -27.90 -17.82
C ALA A 605 11.07 -27.56 -18.22
N GLU A 606 11.77 -28.49 -18.88
CA GLU A 606 13.14 -28.36 -19.39
C GLU A 606 13.23 -27.84 -20.84
N GLY A 607 12.11 -27.39 -21.41
CA GLY A 607 12.05 -26.88 -22.79
C GLY A 607 12.97 -25.69 -23.05
N ALA A 608 13.49 -25.60 -24.28
CA ALA A 608 14.31 -24.48 -24.74
C ALA A 608 13.49 -23.17 -24.81
N PRO A 609 14.14 -21.99 -24.67
CA PRO A 609 13.48 -20.71 -24.87
C PRO A 609 13.01 -20.56 -26.32
N LEU A 610 11.86 -19.92 -26.50
CA LEU A 610 11.33 -19.57 -27.81
C LEU A 610 12.16 -18.44 -28.43
N GLU A 611 12.81 -18.68 -29.57
CA GLU A 611 13.61 -17.68 -30.28
C GLU A 611 12.89 -17.02 -31.46
N ASP A 612 11.86 -17.67 -32.03
CA ASP A 612 11.14 -17.17 -33.21
C ASP A 612 10.33 -15.90 -32.88
N PRO A 613 10.65 -14.73 -33.50
CA PRO A 613 9.97 -13.46 -33.23
C PRO A 613 8.51 -13.44 -33.67
N ASP A 614 8.12 -14.22 -34.68
CA ASP A 614 6.74 -14.30 -35.16
C ASP A 614 5.87 -15.07 -34.16
N GLN A 615 6.40 -16.16 -33.61
CA GLN A 615 5.70 -16.93 -32.56
C GLN A 615 5.61 -16.16 -31.25
N ARG A 616 6.67 -15.42 -30.87
CA ARG A 616 6.63 -14.52 -29.70
C ARG A 616 5.55 -13.45 -29.85
N ALA A 617 5.49 -12.79 -31.00
CA ALA A 617 4.45 -11.78 -31.29
C ALA A 617 3.03 -12.35 -31.19
N LYS A 618 2.81 -13.60 -31.65
CA LYS A 618 1.51 -14.29 -31.51
C LYS A 618 1.18 -14.58 -30.04
N LEU A 619 2.14 -15.11 -29.26
CA LEU A 619 1.94 -15.38 -27.83
C LEU A 619 1.61 -14.09 -27.05
N GLU A 620 2.26 -12.98 -27.38
CA GLU A 620 2.00 -11.68 -26.75
C GLU A 620 0.56 -11.21 -26.99
N ILE A 621 0.09 -11.22 -28.24
CA ILE A 621 -1.27 -10.79 -28.57
C ILE A 621 -2.30 -11.76 -27.96
N LEU A 622 -2.06 -13.08 -28.04
CA LEU A 622 -2.94 -14.09 -27.43
C LEU A 622 -3.08 -13.86 -25.92
N THR A 623 -1.97 -13.62 -25.21
CA THR A 623 -1.99 -13.36 -23.77
C THR A 623 -2.84 -12.14 -23.41
N ASN A 624 -2.71 -11.06 -24.19
CA ASN A 624 -3.49 -9.84 -23.97
C ASN A 624 -4.97 -10.02 -24.36
N LEU A 625 -5.30 -10.96 -25.24
CA LEU A 625 -6.68 -11.31 -25.62
C LEU A 625 -7.41 -12.10 -24.52
N LEU A 626 -6.70 -12.88 -23.70
CA LEU A 626 -7.33 -13.82 -22.77
C LEU A 626 -8.24 -13.12 -21.74
N ALA A 627 -7.80 -12.02 -21.13
CA ALA A 627 -8.62 -11.31 -20.15
C ALA A 627 -9.94 -10.74 -20.72
N PRO A 628 -9.94 -9.93 -21.81
CA PRO A 628 -11.18 -9.45 -22.40
C PRO A 628 -12.04 -10.58 -22.99
N ALA A 629 -11.44 -11.62 -23.60
CA ALA A 629 -12.20 -12.76 -24.11
C ALA A 629 -12.92 -13.53 -22.99
N ASN A 630 -12.29 -13.72 -21.84
CA ASN A 630 -12.89 -14.40 -20.70
C ASN A 630 -14.16 -13.70 -20.18
N LEU A 631 -14.17 -12.36 -20.23
CA LEU A 631 -15.30 -11.53 -19.78
C LEU A 631 -16.52 -11.64 -20.70
N VAL A 632 -16.34 -11.63 -22.02
CA VAL A 632 -17.44 -11.45 -22.97
C VAL A 632 -17.58 -12.52 -24.07
N ARG A 633 -16.57 -13.38 -24.29
CA ARG A 633 -16.47 -14.34 -25.42
C ARG A 633 -15.81 -15.68 -24.99
N PRO A 634 -16.52 -16.57 -24.26
CA PRO A 634 -15.93 -17.74 -23.62
C PRO A 634 -15.38 -18.80 -24.59
N ALA A 635 -16.02 -19.07 -25.73
CA ALA A 635 -15.49 -20.03 -26.69
C ALA A 635 -14.19 -19.52 -27.32
N LEU A 636 -14.10 -18.21 -27.56
CA LEU A 636 -12.89 -17.57 -28.04
C LEU A 636 -11.75 -17.66 -27.02
N PHE A 637 -12.04 -17.42 -25.74
CA PHE A 637 -11.07 -17.63 -24.66
C PHE A 637 -10.53 -19.07 -24.65
N SER A 638 -11.43 -20.06 -24.74
CA SER A 638 -11.07 -21.48 -24.80
C SER A 638 -10.11 -21.78 -25.94
N LEU A 639 -10.41 -21.27 -27.14
CA LEU A 639 -9.60 -21.47 -28.33
C LEU A 639 -8.22 -20.79 -28.19
N CYS A 640 -8.19 -19.50 -27.83
CA CYS A 640 -6.95 -18.75 -27.69
C CYS A 640 -6.01 -19.37 -26.65
N ALA A 641 -6.54 -19.81 -25.50
CA ALA A 641 -5.75 -20.46 -24.46
C ALA A 641 -5.15 -21.79 -24.94
N ALA A 642 -5.91 -22.58 -25.70
CA ALA A 642 -5.43 -23.85 -26.26
C ALA A 642 -4.35 -23.62 -27.35
N ILE A 643 -4.55 -22.65 -28.25
CA ILE A 643 -3.55 -22.27 -29.26
C ILE A 643 -2.26 -21.81 -28.59
N GLN A 644 -2.36 -20.94 -27.59
CA GLN A 644 -1.20 -20.43 -26.86
C GLN A 644 -0.40 -21.55 -26.19
N ALA A 645 -1.09 -22.51 -25.56
CA ALA A 645 -0.47 -23.69 -24.99
C ALA A 645 0.23 -24.53 -26.08
N ASN A 646 -0.41 -24.74 -27.23
CA ASN A 646 0.17 -25.50 -28.33
C ASN A 646 1.43 -24.85 -28.94
N ILE A 647 1.41 -23.54 -29.19
CA ILE A 647 2.59 -22.81 -29.67
C ILE A 647 3.75 -22.99 -28.68
N SER A 648 3.49 -22.82 -27.38
CA SER A 648 4.52 -22.95 -26.35
C SER A 648 5.08 -24.38 -26.24
N LEU A 649 4.21 -25.39 -26.38
CA LEU A 649 4.62 -26.80 -26.36
C LEU A 649 5.44 -27.22 -27.59
N GLU A 650 5.21 -26.58 -28.74
CA GLU A 650 5.86 -26.91 -30.00
C GLU A 650 7.16 -26.14 -30.21
N CYS A 651 7.13 -24.82 -29.98
CA CYS A 651 8.20 -23.91 -30.35
C CYS A 651 9.13 -23.53 -29.18
N GLY A 652 8.81 -23.93 -27.94
CA GLY A 652 9.55 -23.55 -26.74
C GLY A 652 8.85 -22.46 -25.92
N HIS A 653 9.43 -22.08 -24.79
CA HIS A 653 8.78 -21.20 -23.82
C HIS A 653 9.20 -19.74 -23.99
N ALA A 654 8.21 -18.84 -23.88
CA ALA A 654 8.43 -17.42 -23.66
C ALA A 654 7.83 -17.01 -22.29
N ASP A 655 8.07 -15.76 -21.86
CA ASP A 655 7.51 -15.23 -20.62
C ASP A 655 5.98 -15.33 -20.62
N GLU A 656 5.37 -15.08 -21.78
CA GLU A 656 3.94 -15.19 -22.04
C GLU A 656 3.40 -16.62 -21.88
N SER A 657 4.22 -17.64 -22.14
CA SER A 657 3.84 -19.04 -22.03
C SER A 657 3.46 -19.42 -20.60
N ILE A 658 4.16 -18.87 -19.60
CA ILE A 658 3.97 -19.21 -18.19
C ILE A 658 2.57 -18.78 -17.73
N TYR A 659 2.22 -17.52 -17.97
CA TYR A 659 0.88 -17.02 -17.63
C TYR A 659 -0.20 -17.67 -18.51
N GLY A 660 0.11 -17.96 -19.77
CA GLY A 660 -0.76 -18.72 -20.68
C GLY A 660 -1.12 -20.10 -20.14
N TYR A 661 -0.14 -20.89 -19.66
CA TYR A 661 -0.40 -22.19 -19.03
C TYR A 661 -1.24 -22.06 -17.76
N MET A 662 -1.01 -21.02 -16.96
CA MET A 662 -1.79 -20.77 -15.76
C MET A 662 -3.26 -20.51 -16.07
N LEU A 663 -3.54 -19.64 -17.06
CA LEU A 663 -4.91 -19.36 -17.51
C LEU A 663 -5.56 -20.55 -18.23
N TYR A 664 -4.78 -21.34 -18.96
CA TYR A 664 -5.25 -22.59 -19.56
C TYR A 664 -5.64 -23.60 -18.48
N GLY A 665 -4.84 -23.74 -17.42
CA GLY A 665 -5.17 -24.57 -16.25
C GLY A 665 -6.48 -24.12 -15.58
N MET A 666 -6.64 -22.82 -15.35
CA MET A 666 -7.89 -22.24 -14.82
C MET A 666 -9.10 -22.56 -15.71
N HIS A 667 -8.95 -22.46 -17.03
CA HIS A 667 -10.01 -22.82 -17.99
C HIS A 667 -10.38 -24.29 -17.92
N LEU A 668 -9.39 -25.18 -17.90
CA LEU A 668 -9.58 -26.62 -17.79
C LEU A 668 -10.38 -26.99 -16.54
N ALA A 669 -10.07 -26.38 -15.39
CA ALA A 669 -10.78 -26.63 -14.13
C ALA A 669 -12.21 -26.04 -14.15
N THR A 670 -12.35 -24.76 -14.50
CA THR A 670 -13.60 -24.01 -14.26
C THR A 670 -14.63 -24.14 -15.36
N SER A 671 -14.23 -24.47 -16.60
CA SER A 671 -15.13 -24.54 -17.75
C SER A 671 -15.22 -25.93 -18.37
N LEU A 672 -14.14 -26.71 -18.34
CA LEU A 672 -14.11 -28.04 -18.97
C LEU A 672 -14.16 -29.22 -17.99
N GLY A 673 -14.08 -28.98 -16.68
CA GLY A 673 -14.10 -30.04 -15.66
C GLY A 673 -12.90 -31.01 -15.73
N ARG A 674 -11.78 -30.58 -16.32
CA ARG A 674 -10.57 -31.41 -16.56
C ARG A 674 -9.51 -31.13 -15.49
N TYR A 675 -9.82 -31.52 -14.27
CA TYR A 675 -9.08 -31.15 -13.06
C TYR A 675 -7.63 -31.64 -13.03
N ALA A 676 -7.37 -32.92 -13.32
CA ALA A 676 -6.02 -33.46 -13.32
C ALA A 676 -5.09 -32.71 -14.29
N GLU A 677 -5.59 -32.36 -15.47
CA GLU A 677 -4.85 -31.58 -16.46
C GLU A 677 -4.67 -30.12 -16.02
N ALA A 678 -5.67 -29.53 -15.38
CA ALA A 678 -5.56 -28.18 -14.81
C ALA A 678 -4.42 -28.10 -13.78
N GLY A 679 -4.34 -29.05 -12.86
CA GLY A 679 -3.26 -29.12 -11.86
C GLY A 679 -1.88 -29.31 -12.48
N ALA A 680 -1.79 -30.12 -13.53
CA ALA A 680 -0.55 -30.32 -14.28
C ALA A 680 -0.03 -29.01 -14.91
N PHE A 681 -0.88 -28.26 -15.62
CA PHE A 681 -0.49 -26.98 -16.22
C PHE A 681 -0.20 -25.90 -15.19
N GLY A 682 -1.00 -25.81 -14.12
CA GLY A 682 -0.74 -24.88 -13.03
C GLY A 682 0.62 -25.12 -12.37
N LYS A 683 0.95 -26.38 -12.05
CA LYS A 683 2.26 -26.75 -11.49
C LYS A 683 3.41 -26.60 -12.48
N LEU A 684 3.18 -26.77 -13.79
CA LEU A 684 4.17 -26.44 -14.80
C LEU A 684 4.49 -24.94 -14.80
N ALA A 685 3.45 -24.08 -14.80
CA ALA A 685 3.63 -22.64 -14.76
C ALA A 685 4.39 -22.18 -13.50
N LEU A 686 4.02 -22.67 -12.32
CA LEU A 686 4.73 -22.36 -11.06
C LEU A 686 6.21 -22.79 -11.10
N ARG A 687 6.53 -23.96 -11.65
CA ARG A 687 7.92 -24.42 -11.79
C ARG A 687 8.73 -23.61 -12.78
N LEU A 688 8.12 -23.20 -13.90
CA LEU A 688 8.78 -22.34 -14.89
C LEU A 688 9.07 -20.95 -14.31
N ASP A 689 8.14 -20.43 -13.50
CA ASP A 689 8.31 -19.17 -12.77
C ASP A 689 9.45 -19.23 -11.75
N GLU A 690 9.50 -20.29 -10.94
CA GLU A 690 10.58 -20.48 -9.95
C GLU A 690 11.98 -20.50 -10.58
N ARG A 691 12.10 -21.00 -11.83
CA ARG A 691 13.37 -20.99 -12.58
C ARG A 691 13.79 -19.60 -13.05
N ARG A 692 12.86 -18.65 -13.17
CA ARG A 692 13.17 -17.26 -13.53
C ARG A 692 13.79 -16.47 -12.39
N GLY A 693 13.73 -16.98 -11.15
CA GLY A 693 14.26 -16.29 -9.98
C GLY A 693 13.68 -14.89 -9.83
N SER A 694 14.53 -13.87 -9.77
CA SER A 694 14.12 -12.47 -9.56
C SER A 694 13.28 -11.85 -10.69
N ALA A 695 13.13 -12.55 -11.83
CA ALA A 695 12.29 -12.11 -12.95
C ALA A 695 10.92 -12.81 -12.99
N GLY A 696 10.57 -13.59 -11.96
CA GLY A 696 9.26 -14.25 -11.84
C GLY A 696 8.11 -13.29 -11.54
N GLU A 697 6.88 -13.82 -11.65
CA GLU A 697 5.64 -13.14 -11.23
C GLU A 697 4.88 -13.99 -10.18
N PRO A 698 5.50 -14.38 -9.05
CA PRO A 698 4.92 -15.33 -8.11
C PRO A 698 3.65 -14.80 -7.45
N CYS A 699 3.51 -13.49 -7.24
CA CYS A 699 2.27 -12.92 -6.70
C CYS A 699 1.08 -13.27 -7.58
N ARG A 700 1.19 -12.93 -8.88
CA ARG A 700 0.18 -13.20 -9.89
C ARG A 700 -0.09 -14.69 -10.06
N LEU A 701 0.95 -15.49 -10.25
CA LEU A 701 0.78 -16.91 -10.56
C LEU A 701 0.26 -17.73 -9.37
N ASN A 702 0.75 -17.48 -8.15
CA ASN A 702 0.23 -18.15 -6.97
C ASN A 702 -1.22 -17.74 -6.66
N PHE A 703 -1.58 -16.47 -6.92
CA PHE A 703 -2.98 -16.05 -6.83
C PHE A 703 -3.86 -16.82 -7.82
N VAL A 704 -3.51 -16.82 -9.12
CA VAL A 704 -4.33 -17.48 -10.14
C VAL A 704 -4.41 -18.98 -9.87
N TYR A 705 -3.32 -19.66 -9.51
CA TYR A 705 -3.40 -21.06 -9.10
C TYR A 705 -4.32 -21.26 -7.89
N GLY A 706 -4.12 -20.47 -6.83
CA GLY A 706 -4.93 -20.52 -5.62
C GLY A 706 -6.43 -20.26 -5.87
N SER A 707 -6.79 -19.54 -6.93
CA SER A 707 -8.18 -19.27 -7.28
C SER A 707 -8.96 -20.52 -7.70
N TYR A 708 -8.33 -21.47 -8.40
CA TYR A 708 -8.98 -22.70 -8.88
C TYR A 708 -8.44 -23.99 -8.24
N ALA A 709 -7.36 -23.93 -7.47
CA ALA A 709 -6.74 -25.09 -6.84
C ALA A 709 -7.67 -25.83 -5.85
N HIS A 710 -8.75 -25.21 -5.39
CA HIS A 710 -9.76 -25.86 -4.56
C HIS A 710 -10.48 -27.05 -5.23
N PHE A 711 -10.43 -27.15 -6.56
CA PHE A 711 -10.89 -28.36 -7.28
C PHE A 711 -9.86 -29.50 -7.29
N LEU A 712 -8.64 -29.23 -6.81
CA LEU A 712 -7.46 -30.08 -6.99
C LEU A 712 -6.83 -30.49 -5.65
N GLU A 713 -6.84 -29.57 -4.69
CA GLU A 713 -6.08 -29.64 -3.44
C GLU A 713 -6.97 -29.21 -2.26
N PRO A 714 -6.75 -29.78 -1.06
CA PRO A 714 -7.44 -29.36 0.16
C PRO A 714 -7.35 -27.85 0.42
N ILE A 715 -8.41 -27.24 0.97
CA ILE A 715 -8.45 -25.79 1.25
C ILE A 715 -7.26 -25.25 2.06
N PRO A 716 -6.71 -25.97 3.07
CA PRO A 716 -5.49 -25.53 3.76
C PRO A 716 -4.28 -25.35 2.83
N ASP A 717 -4.12 -26.22 1.83
CA ASP A 717 -3.04 -26.12 0.83
C ASP A 717 -3.29 -24.95 -0.13
N VAL A 718 -4.55 -24.73 -0.53
CA VAL A 718 -4.97 -23.57 -1.34
C VAL A 718 -4.62 -22.25 -0.66
N LEU A 719 -4.88 -22.15 0.66
CA LEU A 719 -4.47 -21.00 1.47
C LEU A 719 -2.95 -20.79 1.47
N GLY A 720 -2.15 -21.86 1.34
CA GLY A 720 -0.70 -21.79 1.20
C GLY A 720 -0.27 -20.95 -0.02
N TYR A 721 -0.85 -21.19 -1.19
CA TYR A 721 -0.56 -20.41 -2.40
C TYR A 721 -1.02 -18.96 -2.26
N LEU A 722 -2.22 -18.72 -1.72
CA LEU A 722 -2.71 -17.35 -1.52
C LEU A 722 -1.86 -16.56 -0.51
N ARG A 723 -1.37 -17.21 0.56
CA ARG A 723 -0.42 -16.61 1.50
C ARG A 723 0.94 -16.35 0.87
N LYS A 724 1.42 -17.22 -0.04
CA LYS A 724 2.62 -16.96 -0.84
C LYS A 724 2.40 -15.72 -1.71
N ALA A 725 1.28 -15.64 -2.42
CA ALA A 725 0.90 -14.47 -3.22
C ALA A 725 0.83 -13.18 -2.39
N TYR A 726 0.24 -13.24 -1.19
CA TYR A 726 0.20 -12.11 -0.25
C TYR A 726 1.60 -11.62 0.14
N ARG A 727 2.50 -12.52 0.54
CA ARG A 727 3.87 -12.16 0.94
C ARG A 727 4.67 -11.59 -0.22
N THR A 728 4.61 -12.23 -1.39
CA THR A 728 5.34 -11.77 -2.58
C THR A 728 4.78 -10.45 -3.10
N GLY A 729 3.45 -10.28 -3.13
CA GLY A 729 2.82 -9.04 -3.56
C GLY A 729 3.15 -7.86 -2.65
N LEU A 730 3.26 -8.08 -1.34
CA LEU A 730 3.77 -7.09 -0.40
C LEU A 730 5.24 -6.73 -0.64
N ALA A 731 6.07 -7.69 -1.04
CA ALA A 731 7.50 -7.44 -1.30
C ALA A 731 7.71 -6.72 -2.65
N THR A 732 6.91 -7.04 -3.66
CA THR A 732 7.07 -6.50 -5.02
C THR A 732 6.26 -5.26 -5.32
N GLY A 733 5.28 -4.93 -4.49
CA GLY A 733 4.32 -3.86 -4.74
C GLY A 733 3.28 -4.20 -5.83
N ASP A 734 3.08 -5.48 -6.15
CA ASP A 734 1.97 -5.92 -7.01
C ASP A 734 0.63 -5.86 -6.26
N TYR A 735 0.16 -4.63 -6.04
CA TYR A 735 -1.03 -4.37 -5.23
C TYR A 735 -2.32 -4.92 -5.85
N ILE A 736 -2.37 -5.15 -7.17
CA ILE A 736 -3.56 -5.71 -7.81
C ILE A 736 -3.74 -7.17 -7.40
N TYR A 737 -2.76 -8.02 -7.68
CA TYR A 737 -2.88 -9.44 -7.36
C TYR A 737 -2.77 -9.71 -5.85
N LEU A 738 -2.02 -8.89 -5.12
CA LEU A 738 -2.07 -8.86 -3.65
C LEU A 738 -3.50 -8.64 -3.16
N SER A 739 -4.19 -7.65 -3.73
CA SER A 739 -5.53 -7.33 -3.28
C SER A 739 -6.53 -8.46 -3.53
N TYR A 740 -6.39 -9.17 -4.66
CA TYR A 740 -7.19 -10.36 -4.93
C TYR A 740 -6.86 -11.50 -3.96
N ALA A 741 -5.58 -11.74 -3.66
CA ALA A 741 -5.17 -12.75 -2.69
C ALA A 741 -5.74 -12.45 -1.29
N CYS A 742 -5.66 -11.21 -0.81
CA CYS A 742 -6.24 -10.76 0.46
C CYS A 742 -7.73 -11.09 0.54
N SER A 743 -8.49 -10.77 -0.50
CA SER A 743 -9.93 -11.06 -0.56
C SER A 743 -10.24 -12.56 -0.47
N HIS A 744 -9.47 -13.39 -1.15
CA HIS A 744 -9.67 -14.85 -1.14
C HIS A 744 -9.26 -15.50 0.18
N ILE A 745 -8.21 -14.99 0.84
CA ILE A 745 -7.77 -15.51 2.14
C ILE A 745 -8.91 -15.43 3.15
N VAL A 746 -9.56 -14.26 3.28
CA VAL A 746 -10.64 -14.08 4.26
C VAL A 746 -11.83 -14.98 3.94
N LEU A 747 -12.21 -15.08 2.66
CA LEU A 747 -13.31 -15.95 2.23
C LEU A 747 -13.03 -17.43 2.47
N LEU A 748 -11.80 -17.90 2.23
CA LEU A 748 -11.44 -19.30 2.52
C LEU A 748 -11.41 -19.58 4.03
N ARG A 749 -10.97 -18.63 4.86
CA ARG A 749 -11.05 -18.78 6.31
C ARG A 749 -12.49 -18.85 6.81
N LEU A 750 -13.38 -18.03 6.25
CA LEU A 750 -14.82 -18.10 6.51
C LEU A 750 -15.38 -19.48 6.12
N ALA A 751 -15.01 -20.00 4.95
CA ALA A 751 -15.41 -21.32 4.46
C ALA A 751 -14.87 -22.50 5.30
N LEU A 752 -13.65 -22.40 5.81
CA LEU A 752 -13.08 -23.38 6.76
C LEU A 752 -13.86 -23.42 8.08
N GLY A 753 -14.49 -22.29 8.43
CA GLY A 753 -15.14 -22.12 9.72
C GLY A 753 -14.17 -21.77 10.84
N ASP A 754 -13.10 -21.03 10.51
CA ASP A 754 -12.30 -20.35 11.52
C ASP A 754 -13.23 -19.47 12.40
N PRO A 755 -12.93 -19.28 13.70
CA PRO A 755 -13.75 -18.46 14.58
C PRO A 755 -14.04 -17.08 13.95
N LEU A 756 -15.32 -16.70 13.85
CA LEU A 756 -15.74 -15.48 13.12
C LEU A 756 -14.99 -14.22 13.58
N LYS A 757 -14.66 -14.15 14.88
CA LYS A 757 -13.87 -13.05 15.46
C LYS A 757 -12.47 -12.94 14.83
N ASP A 758 -11.76 -14.06 14.71
CA ASP A 758 -10.41 -14.10 14.15
C ASP A 758 -10.40 -13.78 12.64
N VAL A 759 -11.52 -14.07 11.96
CA VAL A 759 -11.72 -13.70 10.55
C VAL A 759 -12.03 -12.21 10.42
N ASP A 760 -12.82 -11.62 11.32
CA ASP A 760 -13.14 -10.17 11.32
C ASP A 760 -11.89 -9.33 11.62
N GLU A 761 -11.06 -9.74 12.59
CA GLU A 761 -9.78 -9.07 12.89
C GLU A 761 -8.80 -9.11 11.69
N GLU A 762 -8.75 -10.22 10.96
CA GLU A 762 -7.94 -10.33 9.74
C GLU A 762 -8.52 -9.45 8.62
N ALA A 763 -9.84 -9.47 8.43
CA ALA A 763 -10.51 -8.66 7.42
C ALA A 763 -10.29 -7.16 7.67
N GLU A 764 -10.34 -6.72 8.92
CA GLU A 764 -10.02 -5.33 9.31
C GLU A 764 -8.58 -4.96 8.99
N ARG A 765 -7.61 -5.82 9.34
CA ARG A 765 -6.19 -5.59 9.03
C ARG A 765 -5.95 -5.48 7.53
N LEU A 766 -6.56 -6.37 6.75
CA LEU A 766 -6.42 -6.37 5.29
C LEU A 766 -7.17 -5.20 4.65
N LEU A 767 -8.32 -4.77 5.20
CA LEU A 767 -9.03 -3.58 4.75
C LEU A 767 -8.15 -2.32 4.92
N ALA A 768 -7.53 -2.14 6.09
CA ALA A 768 -6.62 -1.01 6.32
C ALA A 768 -5.45 -0.99 5.32
N LEU A 769 -4.94 -2.17 4.92
CA LEU A 769 -3.94 -2.28 3.86
C LEU A 769 -4.51 -1.87 2.49
N MET A 770 -5.73 -2.29 2.14
CA MET A 770 -6.37 -1.96 0.85
C MET A 770 -6.76 -0.48 0.73
N GLU A 771 -7.14 0.15 1.84
CA GLU A 771 -7.41 1.59 1.89
C GLU A 771 -6.15 2.41 1.60
N ARG A 772 -4.99 1.96 2.08
CA ARG A 772 -3.69 2.57 1.76
C ARG A 772 -3.36 2.46 0.26
N THR A 773 -3.69 1.34 -0.37
CA THR A 773 -3.38 1.10 -1.79
C THR A 773 -4.43 1.69 -2.74
N LYS A 774 -5.56 2.18 -2.20
CA LYS A 774 -6.69 2.80 -2.95
C LYS A 774 -7.30 1.90 -4.03
N VAL A 775 -7.20 0.59 -3.88
CA VAL A 775 -7.78 -0.37 -4.84
C VAL A 775 -9.28 -0.55 -4.53
N ALA A 776 -10.12 0.23 -5.22
CA ALA A 776 -11.56 0.31 -4.94
C ALA A 776 -12.30 -1.03 -4.96
N SER A 777 -11.92 -1.93 -5.87
CA SER A 777 -12.52 -3.28 -5.98
C SER A 777 -12.30 -4.10 -4.71
N SER A 778 -11.10 -4.05 -4.14
CA SER A 778 -10.73 -4.90 -3.02
C SER A 778 -11.19 -4.32 -1.68
N ILE A 779 -11.25 -2.98 -1.56
CA ILE A 779 -11.95 -2.30 -0.47
C ILE A 779 -13.40 -2.78 -0.41
N ALA A 780 -14.12 -2.73 -1.54
CA ALA A 780 -15.51 -3.17 -1.62
C ALA A 780 -15.69 -4.62 -1.13
N VAL A 781 -14.79 -5.52 -1.51
CA VAL A 781 -14.88 -6.92 -1.09
C VAL A 781 -14.64 -7.06 0.40
N GLN A 782 -13.59 -6.43 0.94
CA GLN A 782 -13.31 -6.56 2.36
C GLN A 782 -14.44 -5.97 3.20
N THR A 783 -15.04 -4.85 2.75
CA THR A 783 -16.29 -4.32 3.33
C THR A 783 -17.41 -5.36 3.29
N LEU A 784 -17.68 -5.96 2.13
CA LEU A 784 -18.70 -6.99 1.98
C LEU A 784 -18.50 -8.16 2.94
N VAL A 785 -17.26 -8.70 3.03
CA VAL A 785 -16.96 -9.82 3.92
C VAL A 785 -17.20 -9.46 5.38
N ARG A 786 -16.77 -8.27 5.83
CA ARG A 786 -17.06 -7.82 7.19
C ARG A 786 -18.56 -7.69 7.48
N ARG A 787 -19.37 -7.29 6.49
CA ARG A 787 -20.83 -7.27 6.65
C ARG A 787 -21.44 -8.67 6.74
N ILE A 788 -20.90 -9.65 6.02
CA ILE A 788 -21.30 -11.06 6.15
C ILE A 788 -20.97 -11.58 7.56
N LEU A 789 -19.76 -11.30 8.06
CA LEU A 789 -19.34 -11.67 9.41
C LEU A 789 -20.23 -11.01 10.47
N ALA A 790 -20.59 -9.74 10.27
CA ALA A 790 -21.53 -9.03 11.15
C ALA A 790 -22.91 -9.70 11.14
N ALA A 791 -23.44 -10.10 9.98
CA ALA A 791 -24.73 -10.77 9.87
C ALA A 791 -24.73 -12.11 10.61
N LEU A 792 -23.72 -12.95 10.37
CA LEU A 792 -23.59 -14.26 11.04
C LEU A 792 -23.40 -14.15 12.56
N ALA A 793 -22.80 -13.04 13.03
CA ALA A 793 -22.64 -12.72 14.45
C ALA A 793 -23.86 -11.99 15.06
N GLY A 794 -24.94 -11.75 14.30
CA GLY A 794 -26.13 -11.05 14.79
C GLY A 794 -25.94 -9.55 15.05
N ARG A 795 -24.96 -8.91 14.40
CA ARG A 795 -24.64 -7.48 14.53
C ARG A 795 -25.27 -6.59 13.43
N THR A 796 -26.01 -7.17 12.49
CA THR A 796 -26.77 -6.41 11.48
C THR A 796 -28.20 -6.16 11.95
N LEU A 797 -28.96 -5.32 11.23
CA LEU A 797 -30.38 -5.07 11.53
C LEU A 797 -31.22 -6.35 11.50
N ASP A 798 -30.84 -7.28 10.63
CA ASP A 798 -31.45 -8.60 10.44
C ASP A 798 -30.38 -9.52 9.85
N VAL A 799 -30.34 -10.81 10.22
CA VAL A 799 -29.35 -11.78 9.72
C VAL A 799 -29.40 -11.96 8.19
N ARG A 800 -30.52 -11.60 7.54
CA ARG A 800 -30.71 -11.64 6.09
C ARG A 800 -30.28 -10.34 5.40
N SER A 801 -30.03 -9.27 6.15
CA SER A 801 -29.58 -7.99 5.62
C SER A 801 -28.14 -7.71 6.02
N LEU A 802 -27.41 -7.08 5.12
CA LEU A 802 -26.09 -6.55 5.39
C LEU A 802 -26.14 -5.14 6.02
N SER A 803 -27.32 -4.51 6.12
CA SER A 803 -27.50 -3.16 6.67
C SER A 803 -27.36 -3.10 8.20
N GLY A 804 -26.88 -1.98 8.71
CA GLY A 804 -26.63 -1.74 10.15
C GLY A 804 -25.38 -0.90 10.40
N ASP A 805 -25.24 -0.29 11.58
CA ASP A 805 -24.08 0.53 11.99
C ASP A 805 -23.67 1.62 10.98
N GLY A 806 -24.64 2.25 10.33
CA GLY A 806 -24.41 3.28 9.30
C GLY A 806 -24.02 2.75 7.91
N PHE A 807 -23.98 1.43 7.71
CA PHE A 807 -23.85 0.80 6.39
C PHE A 807 -25.23 0.52 5.77
N ASP A 808 -25.38 0.88 4.49
CA ASP A 808 -26.59 0.64 3.68
C ASP A 808 -26.30 -0.30 2.51
N GLU A 809 -26.93 -1.48 2.52
CA GLU A 809 -26.75 -2.54 1.53
C GLU A 809 -27.11 -2.10 0.11
N ASP A 810 -28.25 -1.44 -0.07
CA ASP A 810 -28.78 -1.04 -1.38
C ASP A 810 -27.89 0.00 -2.06
N THR A 811 -27.48 1.04 -1.32
CA THR A 811 -26.55 2.08 -1.78
C THR A 811 -25.20 1.46 -2.15
N PHE A 812 -24.70 0.54 -1.34
CA PHE A 812 -23.45 -0.16 -1.62
C PHE A 812 -23.53 -0.98 -2.92
N VAL A 813 -24.56 -1.80 -3.09
CA VAL A 813 -24.75 -2.63 -4.30
C VAL A 813 -24.97 -1.76 -5.55
N ALA A 814 -25.72 -0.66 -5.44
CA ALA A 814 -25.88 0.31 -6.52
C ALA A 814 -24.52 0.88 -6.96
N SER A 815 -23.66 1.24 -6.01
CA SER A 815 -22.31 1.73 -6.30
C SER A 815 -21.42 0.70 -6.99
N LEU A 816 -21.59 -0.60 -6.72
CA LEU A 816 -20.84 -1.66 -7.39
C LEU A 816 -21.28 -1.84 -8.85
N ARG A 817 -22.60 -1.71 -9.11
CA ARG A 817 -23.16 -1.76 -10.46
C ARG A 817 -22.69 -0.56 -11.30
N GLU A 818 -22.74 0.64 -10.73
CA GLU A 818 -22.29 1.87 -11.39
C GLU A 818 -20.80 1.81 -11.74
N ARG A 819 -19.97 1.31 -10.81
CA ARG A 819 -18.52 1.17 -11.00
C ARG A 819 -18.10 -0.06 -11.83
N GLY A 820 -19.05 -0.92 -12.24
CA GLY A 820 -18.76 -2.12 -13.02
C GLY A 820 -17.94 -3.18 -12.29
N VAL A 821 -18.04 -3.27 -10.95
CA VAL A 821 -17.27 -4.23 -10.13
C VAL A 821 -17.98 -5.61 -10.12
N HIS A 822 -18.07 -6.24 -11.29
CA HIS A 822 -18.87 -7.46 -11.51
C HIS A 822 -18.51 -8.63 -10.59
N PHE A 823 -17.23 -8.79 -10.26
CA PHE A 823 -16.75 -9.85 -9.39
C PHE A 823 -17.23 -9.69 -7.93
N ALA A 824 -17.23 -8.47 -7.39
CA ALA A 824 -17.78 -8.22 -6.06
C ALA A 824 -19.30 -8.48 -6.02
N LEU A 825 -20.01 -8.23 -7.12
CA LEU A 825 -21.44 -8.57 -7.25
C LEU A 825 -21.68 -10.08 -7.25
N SER A 826 -20.81 -10.88 -7.90
CA SER A 826 -20.89 -12.35 -7.84
C SER A 826 -20.69 -12.86 -6.40
N TRP A 827 -19.78 -12.27 -5.64
CA TRP A 827 -19.57 -12.65 -4.24
C TRP A 827 -20.70 -12.23 -3.32
N TYR A 828 -21.25 -11.03 -3.53
CA TYR A 828 -22.43 -10.58 -2.81
C TYR A 828 -23.60 -11.55 -2.99
N ARG A 829 -23.81 -12.07 -4.21
CA ARG A 829 -24.85 -13.08 -4.50
C ARG A 829 -24.61 -14.39 -3.78
N ALA A 830 -23.39 -14.96 -3.89
CA ALA A 830 -23.03 -16.18 -3.17
C ALA A 830 -23.22 -16.04 -1.64
N ALA A 831 -22.90 -14.87 -1.10
CA ALA A 831 -23.11 -14.55 0.30
C ALA A 831 -24.58 -14.48 0.68
N ARG A 832 -25.40 -13.82 -0.14
CA ARG A 832 -26.85 -13.74 0.04
C ARG A 832 -27.52 -15.12 -0.01
N ILE A 833 -27.11 -15.98 -0.95
CA ILE A 833 -27.56 -17.39 -0.99
C ILE A 833 -27.20 -18.11 0.31
N THR A 834 -25.98 -17.90 0.81
CA THR A 834 -25.51 -18.51 2.06
C THR A 834 -26.33 -18.05 3.27
N LEU A 835 -26.53 -16.73 3.43
CA LEU A 835 -27.31 -16.17 4.53
C LEU A 835 -28.79 -16.58 4.46
N ALA A 836 -29.39 -16.57 3.27
CA ALA A 836 -30.77 -17.00 3.08
C ALA A 836 -30.97 -18.47 3.49
N PHE A 837 -30.12 -19.37 2.98
CA PHE A 837 -30.22 -20.81 3.30
C PHE A 837 -30.00 -21.08 4.79
N LEU A 838 -28.94 -20.50 5.39
CA LEU A 838 -28.61 -20.72 6.80
C LEU A 838 -29.70 -20.21 7.76
N ASN A 839 -30.52 -19.26 7.31
CA ASN A 839 -31.67 -18.76 8.07
C ASN A 839 -33.00 -19.46 7.71
N GLY A 840 -32.97 -20.51 6.90
CA GLY A 840 -34.16 -21.28 6.50
C GLY A 840 -35.02 -20.64 5.41
N ASP A 841 -34.57 -19.56 4.76
CA ASP A 841 -35.26 -18.90 3.65
C ASP A 841 -34.87 -19.54 2.31
N ASP A 842 -35.30 -20.79 2.12
CA ASP A 842 -34.94 -21.57 0.93
C ASP A 842 -35.49 -20.95 -0.37
N GLU A 843 -36.62 -20.22 -0.31
CA GLU A 843 -37.20 -19.57 -1.50
C GLU A 843 -36.35 -18.38 -1.96
N ASP A 844 -35.91 -17.49 -1.06
CA ASP A 844 -35.02 -16.37 -1.41
C ASP A 844 -33.70 -16.89 -1.98
N ALA A 845 -33.13 -17.95 -1.38
CA ALA A 845 -31.90 -18.58 -1.88
C ALA A 845 -32.04 -19.05 -3.35
N LEU A 846 -33.17 -19.65 -3.73
CA LEU A 846 -33.43 -20.07 -5.12
C LEU A 846 -33.69 -18.89 -6.06
N VAL A 847 -34.38 -17.84 -5.59
CA VAL A 847 -34.61 -16.63 -6.38
C VAL A 847 -33.27 -15.97 -6.72
N ILE A 848 -32.42 -15.72 -5.72
CA ILE A 848 -31.09 -15.11 -5.91
C ILE A 848 -30.23 -15.96 -6.85
N ALA A 849 -30.24 -17.29 -6.69
CA ALA A 849 -29.53 -18.20 -7.58
C ALA A 849 -30.05 -18.17 -9.03
N GLY A 850 -31.31 -17.81 -9.25
CA GLY A 850 -31.94 -17.64 -10.56
C GLY A 850 -31.59 -16.32 -11.26
N GLU A 851 -31.14 -15.30 -10.52
CA GLU A 851 -30.83 -13.96 -11.06
C GLU A 851 -29.50 -13.88 -11.84
N GLY A 852 -28.76 -14.99 -12.01
CA GLY A 852 -27.52 -15.00 -12.76
C GLY A 852 -26.94 -16.38 -13.10
N GLY A 853 -26.13 -16.42 -14.16
CA GLY A 853 -25.32 -17.58 -14.52
C GLY A 853 -24.00 -17.60 -13.76
N GLU A 854 -24.02 -18.01 -12.49
CA GLU A 854 -22.80 -18.07 -11.69
C GLU A 854 -21.80 -19.09 -12.24
N ARG A 855 -20.66 -18.59 -12.70
CA ARG A 855 -19.47 -19.42 -12.89
C ARG A 855 -18.81 -19.59 -11.53
N ALA A 856 -18.77 -20.82 -11.03
CA ALA A 856 -18.16 -21.15 -9.73
C ALA A 856 -16.62 -21.15 -9.86
N TRP A 857 -16.03 -19.97 -10.05
CA TRP A 857 -14.58 -19.81 -10.25
C TRP A 857 -13.78 -19.85 -8.96
N PHE A 858 -14.43 -19.56 -7.83
CA PHE A 858 -13.81 -19.49 -6.52
C PHE A 858 -14.58 -20.37 -5.55
N TYR A 859 -13.89 -20.89 -4.53
CA TYR A 859 -14.45 -21.88 -3.62
C TYR A 859 -15.79 -21.44 -3.01
N PHE A 860 -15.91 -20.18 -2.57
CA PHE A 860 -17.15 -19.66 -1.97
C PHE A 860 -18.36 -19.72 -2.92
N ALA A 861 -18.14 -19.61 -4.24
CA ALA A 861 -19.22 -19.81 -5.22
C ALA A 861 -19.60 -21.30 -5.40
N THR A 862 -18.71 -22.24 -5.08
CA THR A 862 -19.05 -23.67 -5.02
C THR A 862 -19.96 -23.99 -3.84
N ASP A 863 -19.83 -23.24 -2.73
CA ASP A 863 -20.75 -23.34 -1.58
C ASP A 863 -22.14 -22.83 -1.98
N ALA A 864 -22.24 -21.70 -2.69
CA ALA A 864 -23.54 -21.22 -3.19
C ALA A 864 -24.25 -22.28 -4.06
N VAL A 865 -23.52 -23.01 -4.91
CA VAL A 865 -24.06 -24.12 -5.71
C VAL A 865 -24.58 -25.27 -4.82
N TYR A 866 -23.85 -25.59 -3.76
CA TYR A 866 -24.22 -26.62 -2.77
C TYR A 866 -25.47 -26.23 -1.98
N LEU A 867 -25.52 -25.02 -1.45
CA LEU A 867 -26.65 -24.52 -0.68
C LEU A 867 -27.89 -24.35 -1.55
N THR A 868 -27.73 -23.94 -2.81
CA THR A 868 -28.83 -23.92 -3.79
C THR A 868 -29.41 -25.32 -4.03
N ALA A 869 -28.57 -26.36 -4.07
CA ALA A 869 -29.04 -27.74 -4.20
C ALA A 869 -29.84 -28.16 -2.96
N LEU A 870 -29.36 -27.84 -1.75
CA LEU A 870 -30.07 -28.15 -0.51
C LEU A 870 -31.39 -27.39 -0.38
N ALA A 871 -31.42 -26.09 -0.71
CA ALA A 871 -32.66 -25.30 -0.74
C ALA A 871 -33.70 -25.90 -1.69
N ALA A 872 -33.26 -26.28 -2.90
CA ALA A 872 -34.12 -26.98 -3.86
C ALA A 872 -34.63 -28.32 -3.32
N ALA A 873 -33.77 -29.10 -2.65
CA ALA A 873 -34.14 -30.38 -2.05
C ALA A 873 -35.18 -30.24 -0.93
N ARG A 874 -35.04 -29.22 -0.06
CA ARG A 874 -36.00 -28.94 1.02
C ARG A 874 -37.38 -28.58 0.49
N LEU A 875 -37.43 -27.83 -0.61
CA LEU A 875 -38.67 -27.36 -1.23
C LEU A 875 -39.30 -28.36 -2.23
N SER A 876 -38.61 -29.45 -2.55
CA SER A 876 -39.10 -30.55 -3.39
C SER A 876 -39.97 -31.52 -2.55
N ALA A 877 -41.25 -31.19 -2.42
CA ALA A 877 -42.29 -32.11 -1.91
C ALA A 877 -43.20 -32.61 -3.06
N GLU A 878 -43.76 -33.81 -2.94
CA GLU A 878 -44.50 -34.49 -4.01
C GLU A 878 -45.77 -33.72 -4.47
N GLY A 879 -46.00 -33.64 -5.79
CA GLY A 879 -47.35 -33.37 -6.35
C GLY A 879 -47.63 -32.01 -7.02
N THR A 880 -46.65 -31.12 -7.23
CA THR A 880 -46.86 -29.84 -7.95
C THR A 880 -45.86 -29.60 -9.09
N SER A 881 -46.23 -28.82 -10.12
CA SER A 881 -45.33 -28.46 -11.23
C SER A 881 -44.09 -27.66 -10.79
N SER A 882 -44.19 -26.94 -9.67
CA SER A 882 -43.06 -26.27 -9.01
C SER A 882 -42.02 -27.29 -8.49
N SER A 883 -42.47 -28.48 -8.09
CA SER A 883 -41.61 -29.54 -7.56
C SER A 883 -40.66 -30.13 -8.61
N GLU A 884 -41.11 -30.31 -9.86
CA GLU A 884 -40.26 -30.80 -10.97
C GLU A 884 -39.12 -29.83 -11.30
N THR A 885 -39.41 -28.52 -11.32
CA THR A 885 -38.40 -27.49 -11.60
C THR A 885 -37.36 -27.38 -10.47
N ARG A 886 -37.81 -27.50 -9.22
CA ARG A 886 -36.93 -27.55 -8.03
C ARG A 886 -36.06 -28.80 -8.05
N TYR A 887 -36.62 -29.97 -8.35
CA TYR A 887 -35.86 -31.21 -8.46
C TYR A 887 -34.82 -31.17 -9.58
N ALA A 888 -35.16 -30.60 -10.74
CA ALA A 888 -34.20 -30.39 -11.83
C ALA A 888 -33.04 -29.47 -11.41
N THR A 889 -33.33 -28.44 -10.61
CA THR A 889 -32.30 -27.54 -10.05
C THR A 889 -31.40 -28.28 -9.05
N PHE A 890 -31.98 -29.09 -8.17
CA PHE A 890 -31.26 -29.98 -7.26
C PHE A 890 -30.32 -30.93 -8.02
N GLU A 891 -30.85 -31.71 -8.97
CA GLU A 891 -30.07 -32.71 -9.73
C GLU A 891 -28.93 -32.08 -10.53
N ARG A 892 -29.18 -30.92 -11.16
CA ARG A 892 -28.15 -30.17 -11.90
C ARG A 892 -26.97 -29.79 -10.99
N ASN A 893 -27.25 -29.27 -9.80
CA ASN A 893 -26.21 -28.84 -8.86
C ASN A 893 -25.55 -30.04 -8.17
N ALA A 894 -26.31 -31.08 -7.81
CA ALA A 894 -25.78 -32.31 -7.25
C ALA A 894 -24.81 -33.02 -8.21
N THR A 895 -25.12 -33.04 -9.51
CA THR A 895 -24.22 -33.59 -10.54
C THR A 895 -22.91 -32.82 -10.62
N ARG A 896 -22.93 -31.48 -10.51
CA ARG A 896 -21.71 -30.67 -10.49
C ARG A 896 -20.84 -31.00 -9.27
N ILE A 897 -21.46 -31.12 -8.09
CA ILE A 897 -20.76 -31.44 -6.84
C ILE A 897 -20.16 -32.84 -6.86
N ALA A 898 -20.87 -33.83 -7.41
CA ALA A 898 -20.32 -35.17 -7.60
C ALA A 898 -19.05 -35.14 -8.48
N GLY A 899 -19.07 -34.35 -9.57
CA GLY A 899 -17.88 -34.13 -10.40
C GLY A 899 -16.70 -33.52 -9.63
N TRP A 900 -16.98 -32.58 -8.72
CA TRP A 900 -15.96 -31.98 -7.84
C TRP A 900 -15.48 -32.94 -6.74
N ALA A 901 -16.36 -33.75 -6.18
CA ALA A 901 -16.02 -34.78 -5.20
C ALA A 901 -15.12 -35.87 -5.77
N GLN A 902 -15.32 -36.24 -7.04
CA GLN A 902 -14.40 -37.13 -7.74
C GLN A 902 -13.00 -36.53 -7.89
N ALA A 903 -12.90 -35.21 -8.10
CA ALA A 903 -11.65 -34.50 -8.33
C ALA A 903 -10.87 -34.21 -7.03
N CYS A 904 -11.58 -33.71 -6.01
CA CYS A 904 -11.02 -33.39 -4.69
C CYS A 904 -11.97 -33.86 -3.59
N PRO A 905 -11.91 -35.15 -3.20
CA PRO A 905 -12.79 -35.70 -2.17
C PRO A 905 -12.72 -34.93 -0.84
N ALA A 906 -11.53 -34.44 -0.48
CA ALA A 906 -11.30 -33.68 0.77
C ALA A 906 -12.19 -32.44 0.91
N ASN A 907 -12.58 -31.80 -0.20
CA ASN A 907 -13.36 -30.55 -0.18
C ASN A 907 -14.86 -30.76 -0.48
N PHE A 908 -15.26 -31.91 -1.04
CA PHE A 908 -16.60 -32.08 -1.62
C PHE A 908 -17.29 -33.42 -1.32
N ALA A 909 -16.59 -34.45 -0.81
CA ALA A 909 -17.19 -35.76 -0.60
C ALA A 909 -18.37 -35.75 0.39
N HIS A 910 -18.26 -34.96 1.47
CA HIS A 910 -19.35 -34.77 2.44
C HIS A 910 -20.57 -34.07 1.82
N LYS A 911 -20.35 -33.12 0.91
CA LYS A 911 -21.43 -32.46 0.16
C LYS A 911 -22.15 -33.45 -0.75
N GLU A 912 -21.40 -34.28 -1.47
CA GLU A 912 -21.98 -35.33 -2.33
C GLU A 912 -22.81 -36.33 -1.51
N LEU A 913 -22.28 -36.79 -0.37
CA LEU A 913 -22.98 -37.72 0.52
C LEU A 913 -24.27 -37.12 1.07
N LEU A 914 -24.26 -35.86 1.50
CA LEU A 914 -25.47 -35.21 2.00
C LEU A 914 -26.52 -35.04 0.89
N LEU A 915 -26.10 -34.66 -0.32
CA LEU A 915 -27.02 -34.57 -1.45
C LEU A 915 -27.54 -35.94 -1.88
N ALA A 916 -26.75 -37.01 -1.76
CA ALA A 916 -27.23 -38.37 -1.97
C ALA A 916 -28.28 -38.77 -0.92
N ALA A 917 -28.10 -38.37 0.35
CA ALA A 917 -29.08 -38.58 1.41
C ALA A 917 -30.40 -37.83 1.12
N GLU A 918 -30.31 -36.56 0.72
CA GLU A 918 -31.46 -35.76 0.31
C GLU A 918 -32.17 -36.34 -0.93
N ARG A 919 -31.42 -36.87 -1.91
CA ARG A 919 -32.02 -37.55 -3.07
C ARG A 919 -32.85 -38.76 -2.64
N ALA A 920 -32.31 -39.60 -1.74
CA ALA A 920 -33.02 -40.76 -1.20
C ALA A 920 -34.25 -40.34 -0.38
N ARG A 921 -34.16 -39.26 0.41
CA ARG A 921 -35.28 -38.68 1.15
C ARG A 921 -36.39 -38.19 0.22
N ILE A 922 -36.06 -37.44 -0.83
CA ILE A 922 -37.03 -36.95 -1.83
C ILE A 922 -37.72 -38.11 -2.56
N ALA A 923 -37.00 -39.19 -2.83
CA ALA A 923 -37.54 -40.40 -3.44
C ALA A 923 -38.38 -41.28 -2.49
N GLY A 924 -38.50 -40.92 -1.21
CA GLY A 924 -39.18 -41.71 -0.18
C GLY A 924 -38.42 -42.99 0.25
N ASP A 925 -37.19 -43.21 -0.21
CA ASP A 925 -36.36 -44.35 0.18
C ASP A 925 -35.59 -44.04 1.47
N HIS A 926 -36.33 -44.04 2.59
CA HIS A 926 -35.76 -43.76 3.89
C HIS A 926 -34.72 -44.81 4.34
N THR A 927 -34.82 -46.05 3.85
CA THR A 927 -33.85 -47.11 4.15
C THR A 927 -32.48 -46.84 3.54
N ALA A 928 -32.43 -46.22 2.35
CA ALA A 928 -31.19 -45.75 1.77
C ALA A 928 -30.72 -44.42 2.38
N ALA A 929 -31.65 -43.53 2.76
CA ALA A 929 -31.31 -42.20 3.29
C ALA A 929 -30.64 -42.24 4.68
N ASP A 930 -31.11 -43.07 5.61
CA ASP A 930 -30.62 -43.17 6.99
C ASP A 930 -29.07 -43.34 7.07
N PRO A 931 -28.46 -44.38 6.48
CA PRO A 931 -27.01 -44.55 6.52
C PRO A 931 -26.24 -43.48 5.71
N LEU A 932 -26.89 -42.77 4.78
CA LEU A 932 -26.26 -41.69 4.03
C LEU A 932 -26.14 -40.41 4.85
N TYR A 933 -27.12 -40.09 5.69
CA TYR A 933 -27.04 -38.94 6.60
C TYR A 933 -25.91 -39.11 7.63
N GLU A 934 -25.81 -40.28 8.26
CA GLU A 934 -24.73 -40.56 9.22
C GLU A 934 -23.34 -40.48 8.54
N ARG A 935 -23.18 -41.09 7.36
CA ARG A 935 -21.94 -40.99 6.59
C ARG A 935 -21.62 -39.57 6.13
N ALA A 936 -22.64 -38.76 5.83
CA ALA A 936 -22.45 -37.36 5.45
C ALA A 936 -21.94 -36.53 6.64
N VAL A 937 -22.46 -36.77 7.85
CA VAL A 937 -21.98 -36.16 9.10
C VAL A 937 -20.53 -36.56 9.36
N GLU A 938 -20.22 -37.86 9.38
CA GLU A 938 -18.84 -38.36 9.59
C GLU A 938 -17.85 -37.77 8.58
N ALA A 939 -18.23 -37.71 7.30
CA ALA A 939 -17.41 -37.11 6.26
C ALA A 939 -17.24 -35.60 6.43
N ALA A 940 -18.29 -34.90 6.87
CA ALA A 940 -18.23 -33.47 7.14
C ALA A 940 -17.27 -33.17 8.30
N GLU A 941 -17.34 -33.94 9.39
CA GLU A 941 -16.41 -33.81 10.52
C GLU A 941 -14.96 -34.06 10.09
N ALA A 942 -14.73 -35.12 9.30
CA ALA A 942 -13.41 -35.45 8.77
C ALA A 942 -12.85 -34.38 7.82
N SER A 943 -13.71 -33.60 7.15
CA SER A 943 -13.29 -32.50 6.27
C SER A 943 -12.73 -31.30 7.03
N GLY A 944 -13.11 -31.13 8.31
CA GLY A 944 -12.76 -29.96 9.12
C GLY A 944 -13.46 -28.66 8.69
N LEU A 945 -14.43 -28.71 7.77
CA LEU A 945 -15.19 -27.55 7.30
C LEU A 945 -16.39 -27.30 8.23
N THR A 946 -16.17 -26.56 9.32
CA THR A 946 -17.15 -26.37 10.41
C THR A 946 -18.56 -25.94 9.95
N PRO A 947 -18.74 -25.03 8.97
CA PRO A 947 -20.08 -24.65 8.51
C PRO A 947 -20.82 -25.83 7.87
N HIS A 948 -20.10 -26.70 7.15
CA HIS A 948 -20.68 -27.89 6.54
C HIS A 948 -20.98 -28.99 7.57
N VAL A 949 -20.20 -29.07 8.65
CA VAL A 949 -20.52 -29.93 9.81
C VAL A 949 -21.86 -29.53 10.41
N ALA A 950 -22.04 -28.23 10.68
CA ALA A 950 -23.30 -27.71 11.21
C ALA A 950 -24.48 -28.02 10.29
N ILE A 951 -24.34 -27.78 8.98
CA ILE A 951 -25.37 -28.09 7.98
C ILE A 951 -25.67 -29.59 7.93
N ALA A 952 -24.67 -30.47 7.92
CA ALA A 952 -24.89 -31.90 7.87
C ALA A 952 -25.67 -32.40 9.09
N TYR A 953 -25.31 -31.93 10.28
CA TYR A 953 -26.04 -32.21 11.51
C TYR A 953 -27.47 -31.68 11.49
N GLU A 954 -27.69 -30.43 11.08
CA GLU A 954 -29.02 -29.83 10.99
C GLU A 954 -29.93 -30.60 10.02
N ARG A 955 -29.38 -31.04 8.88
CA ARG A 955 -30.12 -31.86 7.91
C ARG A 955 -30.42 -33.27 8.41
N ALA A 956 -29.47 -33.91 9.08
CA ALA A 956 -29.69 -35.22 9.71
C ALA A 956 -30.73 -35.13 10.83
N ALA A 957 -30.67 -34.10 11.67
CA ALA A 957 -31.64 -33.83 12.72
C ALA A 957 -33.06 -33.70 12.17
N ALA A 958 -33.24 -32.93 11.10
CA ALA A 958 -34.53 -32.78 10.43
C ALA A 958 -35.05 -34.14 9.90
N PHE A 959 -34.20 -34.94 9.26
CA PHE A 959 -34.59 -36.26 8.75
C PHE A 959 -35.04 -37.24 9.84
N PHE A 960 -34.32 -37.31 10.96
CA PHE A 960 -34.70 -38.18 12.08
C PHE A 960 -35.93 -37.69 12.82
N ARG A 961 -36.12 -36.36 12.90
CA ARG A 961 -37.34 -35.75 13.46
C ARG A 961 -38.57 -36.09 12.62
N ASP A 962 -38.49 -36.01 11.30
CA ASP A 962 -39.58 -36.39 10.37
C ASP A 962 -39.93 -37.89 10.47
N ARG A 963 -39.08 -38.71 11.10
CA ARG A 963 -39.27 -40.14 11.34
C ARG A 963 -39.66 -40.47 12.79
N ASP A 964 -39.95 -39.45 13.61
CA ASP A 964 -40.24 -39.59 15.03
C ASP A 964 -39.10 -40.27 15.85
N ASP A 965 -37.85 -40.21 15.36
CA ASP A 965 -36.66 -40.72 16.07
C ASP A 965 -35.99 -39.60 16.88
N GLU A 966 -36.65 -39.20 17.97
CA GLU A 966 -36.23 -38.06 18.79
C GLU A 966 -34.82 -38.20 19.36
N ALA A 967 -34.37 -39.42 19.68
CA ALA A 967 -33.05 -39.66 20.28
C ALA A 967 -31.93 -39.28 19.31
N ARG A 968 -32.00 -39.76 18.06
CA ARG A 968 -31.02 -39.40 17.03
C ARG A 968 -31.18 -37.95 16.60
N ALA A 969 -32.42 -37.47 16.44
CA ALA A 969 -32.67 -36.06 16.13
C ALA A 969 -32.02 -35.14 17.16
N ARG A 970 -32.18 -35.42 18.46
CA ARG A 970 -31.57 -34.64 19.55
C ARG A 970 -30.05 -34.69 19.52
N SER A 971 -29.45 -35.86 19.29
CA SER A 971 -27.99 -35.99 19.17
C SER A 971 -27.44 -35.12 18.05
N HIS A 972 -28.10 -35.13 16.89
CA HIS A 972 -27.70 -34.33 15.74
C HIS A 972 -27.91 -32.82 15.97
N VAL A 973 -28.98 -32.39 16.66
CA VAL A 973 -29.16 -30.98 17.07
C VAL A 973 -28.00 -30.51 17.95
N HIS A 974 -27.54 -31.31 18.92
CA HIS A 974 -26.39 -30.96 19.76
C HIS A 974 -25.11 -30.81 18.93
N GLY A 975 -24.88 -31.72 17.98
CA GLY A 975 -23.74 -31.62 17.05
C GLY A 975 -23.77 -30.33 16.23
N ALA A 976 -24.94 -29.93 15.72
CA ALA A 976 -25.11 -28.65 15.01
C ALA A 976 -24.85 -27.44 15.91
N LEU A 977 -25.39 -27.43 17.14
CA LEU A 977 -25.17 -26.34 18.10
C LEU A 977 -23.68 -26.18 18.47
N ASP A 978 -22.98 -27.28 18.70
CA ASP A 978 -21.54 -27.29 18.99
C ASP A 978 -20.72 -26.79 17.78
N ALA A 979 -21.09 -27.21 16.57
CA ALA A 979 -20.45 -26.69 15.35
C ALA A 979 -20.69 -25.18 15.14
N PHE A 980 -21.91 -24.68 15.34
CA PHE A 980 -22.19 -23.24 15.27
C PHE A 980 -21.46 -22.46 16.36
N ALA A 981 -21.36 -23.00 17.57
CA ALA A 981 -20.62 -22.39 18.68
C ALA A 981 -19.11 -22.30 18.38
N ARG A 982 -18.49 -23.38 17.86
CA ARG A 982 -17.09 -23.36 17.43
C ARG A 982 -16.83 -22.35 16.32
N TRP A 983 -17.76 -22.21 15.39
CA TRP A 983 -17.66 -21.24 14.32
C TRP A 983 -17.82 -19.80 14.85
N GLY A 984 -18.60 -19.59 15.92
CA GLY A 984 -18.95 -18.28 16.47
C GLY A 984 -20.22 -17.70 15.84
N ALA A 985 -21.07 -18.54 15.23
CA ALA A 985 -22.32 -18.15 14.58
C ALA A 985 -23.49 -18.15 15.59
N ASP A 986 -23.41 -17.28 16.59
CA ASP A 986 -24.34 -17.26 17.74
C ASP A 986 -25.81 -17.08 17.34
N ALA A 987 -26.06 -16.25 16.31
CA ALA A 987 -27.40 -16.02 15.80
C ALA A 987 -28.04 -17.31 15.23
N LEU A 988 -27.25 -18.15 14.56
CA LEU A 988 -27.72 -19.42 14.00
C LEU A 988 -27.89 -20.49 15.07
N ALA A 989 -26.99 -20.54 16.06
CA ALA A 989 -27.14 -21.42 17.21
C ALA A 989 -28.43 -21.10 17.98
N GLU A 990 -28.73 -19.81 18.19
CA GLU A 990 -29.93 -19.39 18.90
C GLU A 990 -31.21 -19.69 18.10
N ARG A 991 -31.22 -19.46 16.78
CA ARG A 991 -32.30 -19.90 15.89
C ARG A 991 -32.58 -21.39 16.06
N LEU A 992 -31.54 -22.22 15.99
CA LEU A 992 -31.68 -23.67 16.07
C LEU A 992 -32.20 -24.12 17.45
N ARG A 993 -31.78 -23.46 18.55
CA ARG A 993 -32.33 -23.72 19.90
C ARG A 993 -33.82 -23.43 19.97
N GLN A 994 -34.27 -22.35 19.35
CA GLN A 994 -35.68 -21.96 19.34
C GLN A 994 -36.54 -22.93 18.50
N GLU A 995 -36.06 -23.34 17.33
CA GLU A 995 -36.75 -24.28 16.44
C GLU A 995 -36.86 -25.71 17.03
N HIS A 996 -35.89 -26.12 17.82
CA HIS A 996 -35.84 -27.44 18.45
C HIS A 996 -36.01 -27.39 19.97
N ALA A 997 -36.63 -26.33 20.50
CA ALA A 997 -36.82 -26.15 21.93
C ALA A 997 -37.54 -27.36 22.55
N ASP A 998 -38.53 -27.94 21.87
CA ASP A 998 -39.26 -29.12 22.32
C ASP A 998 -38.37 -30.37 22.48
N LEU A 999 -37.43 -30.60 21.55
CA LEU A 999 -36.48 -31.72 21.63
C LEU A 999 -35.41 -31.52 22.71
N LEU A 1000 -35.05 -30.27 22.98
CA LEU A 1000 -34.03 -29.87 23.97
C LEU A 1000 -34.62 -29.77 25.39
N LEU A 1001 -35.91 -29.45 25.54
CA LEU A 1001 -36.61 -29.38 26.83
C LEU A 1001 -36.73 -30.75 27.53
N HIS A 1002 -36.65 -31.87 26.80
CA HIS A 1002 -36.67 -33.21 27.37
C HIS A 1002 -35.40 -33.63 28.13
N GLU A 1003 -34.40 -32.76 28.22
CA GLU A 1003 -33.19 -32.98 29.01
C GLU A 1003 -33.43 -32.98 30.54
N VAL A 1004 -34.59 -32.47 31.00
CA VAL A 1004 -34.89 -32.34 32.44
C VAL A 1004 -35.65 -33.55 33.03
N ILE A 1005 -36.04 -34.55 32.22
CA ILE A 1005 -36.79 -35.71 32.75
C ILE A 1005 -36.25 -37.02 32.20
N THR A 1006 -35.27 -37.59 32.89
CA THR A 1006 -35.19 -39.05 33.04
C THR A 1006 -35.12 -39.37 34.54
N GLU A 1007 -36.25 -39.78 35.11
CA GLU A 1007 -36.39 -40.25 36.50
C GLU A 1007 -35.48 -41.45 36.84
N SER A 1008 -34.82 -42.07 35.85
CA SER A 1008 -34.10 -43.34 36.01
C SER A 1008 -32.67 -43.23 36.56
N GLU A 1009 -32.03 -42.05 36.59
CA GLU A 1009 -30.65 -41.90 37.12
C GLU A 1009 -30.58 -41.14 38.46
N ALA A 1010 -31.64 -40.39 38.82
CA ALA A 1010 -31.70 -39.65 40.08
C ALA A 1010 -32.00 -40.55 41.30
N GLU A 1011 -32.75 -41.65 41.12
CA GLU A 1011 -33.05 -42.59 42.21
C GLU A 1011 -31.82 -43.38 42.69
N ALA A 1012 -30.79 -43.54 41.84
CA ALA A 1012 -29.55 -44.25 42.22
C ALA A 1012 -28.60 -43.44 43.13
N ARG A 1013 -28.82 -42.12 43.28
CA ARG A 1013 -27.88 -41.22 43.99
C ARG A 1013 -28.48 -40.37 45.12
N GLY A 1014 -29.75 -40.55 45.48
CA GLY A 1014 -30.30 -40.07 46.76
C GLY A 1014 -30.17 -38.55 47.00
N ARG A 1015 -30.36 -37.72 45.97
CA ARG A 1015 -30.45 -36.26 46.11
C ARG A 1015 -31.79 -35.75 45.59
N PRO A 1016 -32.44 -34.78 46.28
CA PRO A 1016 -33.71 -34.23 45.84
C PRO A 1016 -33.48 -33.30 44.63
N VAL A 1017 -34.18 -33.55 43.53
CA VAL A 1017 -34.26 -32.66 42.37
C VAL A 1017 -35.44 -31.72 42.57
N VAL A 1018 -35.19 -30.40 42.51
CA VAL A 1018 -36.24 -29.36 42.48
C VAL A 1018 -36.41 -28.94 41.02
N VAL A 1019 -37.60 -29.18 40.46
CA VAL A 1019 -38.01 -28.70 39.13
C VAL A 1019 -38.53 -27.28 39.26
N VAL A 1020 -38.00 -26.33 38.47
CA VAL A 1020 -38.55 -24.97 38.34
C VAL A 1020 -39.17 -24.82 36.95
N PRO A 1021 -40.48 -24.53 36.82
CA PRO A 1021 -41.12 -24.31 35.52
C PRO A 1021 -40.72 -22.97 34.89
N PHE A 1022 -40.84 -22.91 33.57
CA PHE A 1022 -40.58 -21.80 32.63
C PHE A 1022 -41.48 -20.55 32.84
N ALA A 1023 -41.60 -20.06 34.07
CA ALA A 1023 -42.37 -18.84 34.42
C ALA A 1023 -41.47 -17.67 34.87
N LEU A 1024 -40.15 -17.86 34.98
CA LEU A 1024 -39.23 -16.78 35.38
C LEU A 1024 -38.70 -15.95 34.20
N GLY A 1025 -38.62 -16.52 32.99
CA GLY A 1025 -38.10 -15.81 31.80
C GLY A 1025 -38.96 -14.62 31.36
N ALA A 1026 -40.28 -14.72 31.51
CA ALA A 1026 -41.19 -13.61 31.22
C ALA A 1026 -41.07 -12.47 32.24
N LEU A 1027 -40.80 -12.80 33.52
CA LEU A 1027 -40.63 -11.80 34.58
C LEU A 1027 -39.27 -11.09 34.48
N VAL A 1028 -38.22 -11.80 34.08
CA VAL A 1028 -36.89 -11.20 33.81
C VAL A 1028 -36.92 -10.31 32.58
N ALA A 1029 -37.64 -10.70 31.52
CA ALA A 1029 -37.86 -9.84 30.35
C ALA A 1029 -38.65 -8.57 30.69
N GLU A 1030 -39.70 -8.67 31.53
CA GLU A 1030 -40.45 -7.50 32.02
C GLU A 1030 -39.60 -6.57 32.90
N VAL A 1031 -38.74 -7.13 33.77
CA VAL A 1031 -37.83 -6.34 34.61
C VAL A 1031 -36.71 -5.68 33.79
N VAL A 1032 -36.15 -6.37 32.80
CA VAL A 1032 -35.13 -5.81 31.89
C VAL A 1032 -35.74 -4.73 30.99
N LEU A 1033 -36.96 -4.91 30.48
CA LEU A 1033 -37.71 -3.90 29.71
C LEU A 1033 -38.14 -2.71 30.58
N ALA A 1034 -38.37 -2.89 31.88
CA ALA A 1034 -38.70 -1.80 32.80
C ALA A 1034 -37.48 -0.96 33.21
N VAL A 1035 -36.28 -1.56 33.25
CA VAL A 1035 -35.04 -0.91 33.72
C VAL A 1035 -34.23 -0.27 32.57
N ALA A 1036 -34.29 -0.81 31.36
CA ALA A 1036 -33.56 -0.27 30.19
C ALA A 1036 -33.86 1.21 29.87
N PRO A 1037 -35.12 1.71 29.92
CA PRO A 1037 -35.42 3.11 29.65
C PRO A 1037 -34.97 4.07 30.76
N ALA A 1038 -34.72 3.56 31.97
CA ALA A 1038 -34.14 4.33 33.06
C ALA A 1038 -32.62 4.46 32.87
N PHE A 1039 -31.96 3.38 32.45
CA PHE A 1039 -30.52 3.34 32.19
C PHE A 1039 -30.10 4.22 30.99
N GLU A 1040 -30.85 4.19 29.89
CA GLU A 1040 -30.55 5.03 28.71
C GLU A 1040 -30.74 6.53 28.99
N ARG A 1041 -31.78 6.90 29.76
CA ARG A 1041 -31.98 8.29 30.19
C ARG A 1041 -30.86 8.80 31.10
N THR A 1042 -30.23 7.92 31.88
CA THR A 1042 -29.09 8.27 32.74
C THR A 1042 -27.77 8.29 31.96
N ARG A 1043 -27.58 7.42 30.97
CA ARG A 1043 -26.40 7.40 30.08
C ARG A 1043 -26.31 8.67 29.23
N ASP A 1044 -27.41 9.05 28.58
CA ASP A 1044 -27.43 10.20 27.67
C ASP A 1044 -27.31 11.54 28.42
N ALA A 1045 -27.69 11.57 29.70
CA ALA A 1045 -27.50 12.72 30.59
C ALA A 1045 -26.06 12.88 31.12
N LEU A 1046 -25.20 11.87 30.99
CA LEU A 1046 -23.88 11.82 31.64
C LEU A 1046 -22.67 11.81 30.70
N GLN A 1047 -22.85 11.79 29.36
CA GLN A 1047 -21.77 11.84 28.35
C GLN A 1047 -20.53 11.00 28.71
N VAL A 1048 -20.71 9.71 29.02
CA VAL A 1048 -19.59 8.82 29.36
C VAL A 1048 -19.16 8.01 28.13
N GLU A 1049 -17.96 8.27 27.64
CA GLU A 1049 -17.26 7.46 26.64
C GLU A 1049 -16.29 6.50 27.36
N GLN A 1050 -16.60 5.19 27.29
CA GLN A 1050 -15.79 4.03 27.69
C GLN A 1050 -15.79 3.57 29.18
N PRO A 1051 -15.96 2.25 29.46
CA PRO A 1051 -16.09 1.71 30.82
C PRO A 1051 -14.80 1.12 31.45
N ASP A 1052 -13.62 1.28 30.85
CA ASP A 1052 -12.45 0.47 31.24
C ASP A 1052 -11.56 1.05 32.37
N GLU A 1053 -11.87 2.23 32.95
CA GLU A 1053 -11.04 2.85 34.00
C GLU A 1053 -11.58 2.72 35.45
N LEU A 1054 -12.23 1.60 35.81
CA LEU A 1054 -12.66 1.33 37.19
C LEU A 1054 -11.88 0.17 37.81
N GLY A 1055 -10.63 0.43 38.19
CA GLY A 1055 -9.83 -0.48 39.00
C GLY A 1055 -10.23 -0.47 40.47
N PHE A 1056 -10.99 -1.47 40.94
CA PHE A 1056 -11.07 -1.84 42.36
C PHE A 1056 -11.25 -3.35 42.60
N MET A 1057 -10.44 -3.80 43.57
CA MET A 1057 -10.36 -4.98 44.46
C MET A 1057 -10.78 -6.39 43.99
N GLU A 1058 -9.85 -7.32 44.22
CA GLU A 1058 -9.99 -8.78 44.09
C GLU A 1058 -11.05 -9.31 45.07
N THR A 1059 -12.16 -9.78 44.49
CA THR A 1059 -13.06 -10.75 45.10
C THR A 1059 -13.24 -11.86 44.06
N ASP A 1060 -13.06 -13.12 44.44
CA ASP A 1060 -13.00 -14.25 43.50
C ASP A 1060 -14.35 -14.59 42.80
N GLU A 1061 -15.43 -13.86 43.07
CA GLU A 1061 -16.75 -14.06 42.47
C GLU A 1061 -17.20 -12.87 41.58
N PRO A 1062 -17.16 -13.01 40.24
CA PRO A 1062 -17.49 -11.95 39.27
C PRO A 1062 -18.92 -11.39 39.36
N LYS A 1063 -19.86 -12.19 39.90
CA LYS A 1063 -21.30 -11.85 39.95
C LYS A 1063 -21.63 -10.88 41.08
N VAL A 1064 -20.92 -10.96 42.20
CA VAL A 1064 -21.03 -10.01 43.32
C VAL A 1064 -20.50 -8.64 42.89
N ARG A 1065 -19.46 -8.61 42.06
CA ARG A 1065 -18.90 -7.39 41.46
C ARG A 1065 -19.91 -6.66 40.57
N TRP A 1066 -20.68 -7.39 39.78
CA TRP A 1066 -21.75 -6.84 38.93
C TRP A 1066 -22.95 -6.33 39.72
N LEU A 1067 -23.37 -7.03 40.77
CA LEU A 1067 -24.46 -6.56 41.63
C LEU A 1067 -24.06 -5.28 42.39
N LEU A 1068 -22.80 -5.19 42.84
CA LEU A 1068 -22.23 -4.00 43.48
C LEU A 1068 -22.11 -2.81 42.51
N LEU A 1069 -21.76 -3.07 41.24
CA LEU A 1069 -21.77 -2.07 40.17
C LEU A 1069 -23.20 -1.59 39.84
N CYS A 1070 -24.19 -2.47 39.85
CA CYS A 1070 -25.59 -2.11 39.60
C CYS A 1070 -26.24 -1.32 40.75
N VAL A 1071 -25.88 -1.61 42.01
CA VAL A 1071 -26.46 -0.92 43.18
C VAL A 1071 -25.74 0.39 43.49
N PHE A 1072 -24.44 0.51 43.18
CA PHE A 1072 -23.63 1.68 43.59
C PHE A 1072 -22.88 2.39 42.45
N GLY A 1073 -23.11 2.00 41.19
CA GLY A 1073 -22.51 2.59 39.99
C GLY A 1073 -23.06 3.97 39.57
N ALA A 1074 -23.54 4.78 40.51
CA ALA A 1074 -23.89 6.19 40.29
C ALA A 1074 -23.02 7.07 41.21
N ARG A 1075 -22.04 7.78 40.63
CA ARG A 1075 -20.99 8.48 41.39
C ARG A 1075 -21.53 9.77 42.03
N ALA A 1076 -21.77 9.76 43.35
CA ALA A 1076 -21.87 10.99 44.15
C ALA A 1076 -21.10 10.93 45.49
N LEU A 1077 -20.46 9.81 45.83
CA LEU A 1077 -19.71 9.67 47.09
C LEU A 1077 -18.27 9.28 46.77
N ARG A 1078 -17.32 10.19 47.05
CA ARG A 1078 -15.90 9.85 47.18
C ARG A 1078 -15.57 9.76 48.68
N PRO A 1079 -15.93 8.67 49.38
CA PRO A 1079 -15.46 8.47 50.74
C PRO A 1079 -13.92 8.35 50.73
N ARG A 1080 -13.27 8.80 51.82
CA ARG A 1080 -11.82 8.64 51.95
C ARG A 1080 -11.49 7.14 51.97
N PRO A 1081 -10.35 6.72 51.40
CA PRO A 1081 -9.96 5.30 51.40
C PRO A 1081 -9.98 4.73 52.83
N GLY A 1082 -10.86 3.78 53.11
CA GLY A 1082 -10.99 3.11 54.40
C GLY A 1082 -12.17 3.50 55.29
N SER A 1083 -13.04 4.45 54.91
CA SER A 1083 -14.21 4.87 55.73
C SER A 1083 -15.52 4.12 55.48
N VAL A 1084 -15.57 3.22 54.48
CA VAL A 1084 -16.72 2.35 54.21
C VAL A 1084 -16.30 0.89 54.30
N SER A 1085 -17.05 0.09 55.06
CA SER A 1085 -16.83 -1.35 55.21
C SER A 1085 -18.04 -2.16 54.79
N PHE A 1086 -17.79 -3.31 54.18
CA PHE A 1086 -18.80 -4.24 53.65
C PHE A 1086 -18.71 -5.59 54.34
N ARG A 1087 -19.86 -6.16 54.71
CA ARG A 1087 -19.94 -7.51 55.27
C ARG A 1087 -21.11 -8.27 54.66
N VAL A 1088 -20.82 -9.41 54.06
CA VAL A 1088 -21.83 -10.34 53.52
C VAL A 1088 -22.05 -11.48 54.51
N PHE A 1089 -23.30 -11.88 54.71
CA PHE A 1089 -23.68 -12.98 55.59
C PHE A 1089 -24.91 -13.70 55.06
N GLN A 1090 -25.06 -14.97 55.41
CA GLN A 1090 -26.16 -15.83 54.97
C GLN A 1090 -26.76 -16.57 56.17
N GLY A 1091 -28.07 -16.79 56.14
CA GLY A 1091 -28.80 -17.45 57.21
C GLY A 1091 -29.99 -18.26 56.71
N ARG A 1092 -30.35 -19.29 57.47
CA ARG A 1092 -31.55 -20.13 57.22
C ARG A 1092 -32.62 -20.01 58.29
N GLU A 1093 -32.29 -19.48 59.47
CA GLU A 1093 -33.23 -19.24 60.57
C GLU A 1093 -33.15 -17.77 61.00
N GLY A 1094 -34.29 -17.09 61.13
CA GLY A 1094 -34.35 -15.69 61.54
C GLY A 1094 -35.56 -14.92 61.00
N ARG A 1095 -35.41 -13.59 60.84
CA ARG A 1095 -36.50 -12.62 60.51
C ARG A 1095 -37.33 -12.92 59.25
N LEU A 1096 -36.87 -13.81 58.36
CA LEU A 1096 -37.58 -14.25 57.13
C LEU A 1096 -38.16 -15.68 57.23
N GLY A 1097 -38.23 -16.28 58.43
CA GLY A 1097 -38.63 -17.68 58.63
C GLY A 1097 -37.56 -18.68 58.18
N ASP A 1098 -37.97 -19.90 57.79
CA ASP A 1098 -37.08 -20.99 57.30
C ASP A 1098 -36.57 -20.75 55.86
N VAL A 1099 -36.80 -19.56 55.30
CA VAL A 1099 -36.39 -19.20 53.94
C VAL A 1099 -34.89 -18.85 53.93
N PRO A 1100 -34.05 -19.49 53.10
CA PRO A 1100 -32.65 -19.10 52.98
C PRO A 1100 -32.55 -17.64 52.51
N TRP A 1101 -31.73 -16.84 53.15
CA TRP A 1101 -31.56 -15.43 52.82
C TRP A 1101 -30.08 -15.04 52.82
N ALA A 1102 -29.75 -14.07 51.99
CA ALA A 1102 -28.44 -13.42 51.97
C ALA A 1102 -28.61 -11.96 52.42
N GLY A 1103 -27.71 -11.52 53.27
CA GLY A 1103 -27.66 -10.17 53.78
C GLY A 1103 -26.32 -9.53 53.49
N PHE A 1104 -26.34 -8.23 53.20
CA PHE A 1104 -25.13 -7.42 53.13
C PHE A 1104 -25.30 -6.17 53.99
N GLU A 1105 -24.29 -5.93 54.80
CA GLU A 1105 -24.19 -4.79 55.71
C GLU A 1105 -23.12 -3.84 55.18
N VAL A 1106 -23.50 -2.57 55.03
CA VAL A 1106 -22.63 -1.47 54.66
C VAL A 1106 -22.57 -0.54 55.86
N THR A 1107 -21.37 -0.28 56.36
CA THR A 1107 -21.15 0.72 57.41
C THR A 1107 -20.28 1.83 56.84
N ASP A 1108 -20.83 3.04 56.80
CA ASP A 1108 -20.15 4.28 56.40
C ASP A 1108 -19.92 5.15 57.64
N THR A 1109 -18.67 5.31 58.04
CA THR A 1109 -18.29 6.10 59.23
C THR A 1109 -18.23 7.60 58.97
N ASP A 1110 -18.31 8.04 57.71
CA ASP A 1110 -18.25 9.45 57.31
C ASP A 1110 -19.65 10.09 57.11
N ASP A 1111 -20.74 9.33 57.35
CA ASP A 1111 -22.14 9.77 57.25
C ASP A 1111 -22.50 10.37 55.87
N ALA A 1112 -21.85 9.86 54.81
CA ALA A 1112 -21.93 10.41 53.46
C ALA A 1112 -23.05 9.76 52.62
N MET A 1113 -23.57 8.59 53.01
CA MET A 1113 -24.69 7.95 52.32
C MET A 1113 -25.97 8.83 52.29
N ASP A 1114 -26.37 9.22 51.07
CA ASP A 1114 -27.51 10.09 50.82
C ASP A 1114 -28.86 9.34 51.02
N VAL A 1115 -29.79 9.94 51.76
CA VAL A 1115 -31.05 9.29 52.22
C VAL A 1115 -31.98 8.97 51.04
N VAL A 1116 -31.89 9.73 49.95
CA VAL A 1116 -32.71 9.55 48.74
C VAL A 1116 -32.36 8.24 48.01
N LEU A 1117 -31.08 7.90 47.92
CA LEU A 1117 -30.62 6.65 47.30
C LEU A 1117 -31.09 5.42 48.11
N MET A 1118 -31.21 5.57 49.43
CA MET A 1118 -31.65 4.50 50.33
C MET A 1118 -33.16 4.22 50.26
N GLU A 1119 -33.99 5.21 49.93
CA GLU A 1119 -35.43 4.99 49.69
C GLU A 1119 -35.68 4.23 48.39
N ASP A 1120 -34.92 4.51 47.33
CA ASP A 1120 -34.99 3.78 46.06
C ASP A 1120 -34.51 2.34 46.23
N VAL A 1121 -33.39 2.14 46.94
CA VAL A 1121 -32.89 0.80 47.27
C VAL A 1121 -33.87 0.06 48.19
N ALA A 1122 -34.50 0.72 49.17
CA ALA A 1122 -35.54 0.12 50.00
C ALA A 1122 -36.77 -0.29 49.17
N SER A 1123 -37.14 0.51 48.17
CA SER A 1123 -38.24 0.21 47.25
C SER A 1123 -37.97 -1.05 46.45
N VAL A 1124 -36.78 -1.15 45.83
CA VAL A 1124 -36.34 -2.34 45.09
C VAL A 1124 -36.23 -3.56 46.02
N CYS A 1125 -35.64 -3.41 47.21
CA CYS A 1125 -35.53 -4.50 48.18
C CYS A 1125 -36.90 -5.04 48.61
N ARG A 1126 -37.89 -4.16 48.83
CA ARG A 1126 -39.27 -4.56 49.16
C ARG A 1126 -39.96 -5.28 48.01
N GLN A 1127 -39.71 -4.87 46.76
CA GLN A 1127 -40.23 -5.57 45.57
C GLN A 1127 -39.67 -6.99 45.43
N LEU A 1128 -38.41 -7.22 45.85
CA LEU A 1128 -37.76 -8.53 45.85
C LEU A 1128 -38.11 -9.39 47.09
N GLY A 1129 -39.08 -8.98 47.91
CA GLY A 1129 -39.48 -9.67 49.14
C GLY A 1129 -38.43 -9.58 50.27
N GLY A 1130 -37.41 -8.74 50.10
CA GLY A 1130 -36.41 -8.43 51.11
C GLY A 1130 -36.76 -7.20 51.94
N TYR A 1131 -35.88 -6.84 52.87
CA TYR A 1131 -36.00 -5.61 53.65
C TYR A 1131 -34.66 -4.94 53.83
N LEU A 1132 -34.69 -3.61 53.90
CA LEU A 1132 -33.56 -2.76 54.25
C LEU A 1132 -33.81 -2.19 55.65
N THR A 1133 -32.83 -2.34 56.54
CA THR A 1133 -32.77 -1.62 57.81
C THR A 1133 -31.60 -0.65 57.80
N VAL A 1134 -31.87 0.62 58.08
CA VAL A 1134 -30.83 1.66 58.21
C VAL A 1134 -30.81 2.11 59.67
N GLU A 1135 -29.68 1.89 60.33
CA GLU A 1135 -29.41 2.35 61.69
C GLU A 1135 -28.38 3.47 61.65
N ARG A 1136 -28.73 4.63 62.22
CA ARG A 1136 -27.82 5.78 62.34
C ARG A 1136 -27.34 5.85 63.78
N GLY A 1137 -26.03 5.70 63.99
CA GLY A 1137 -25.40 5.75 65.31
C GLY A 1137 -24.34 6.86 65.39
N ASP A 1138 -23.79 7.05 66.57
CA ASP A 1138 -22.79 8.11 66.85
C ASP A 1138 -21.48 7.99 66.04
N PHE A 1139 -21.28 6.87 65.34
CA PHE A 1139 -20.09 6.56 64.53
C PHE A 1139 -20.41 6.28 63.05
N GLY A 1140 -21.57 6.71 62.55
CA GLY A 1140 -21.93 6.63 61.13
C GLY A 1140 -23.25 5.93 60.81
N VAL A 1141 -23.49 5.70 59.52
CA VAL A 1141 -24.69 5.04 58.98
C VAL A 1141 -24.38 3.57 58.71
N ARG A 1142 -25.24 2.70 59.23
CA ARG A 1142 -25.21 1.27 58.95
C ARG A 1142 -26.48 0.87 58.21
N ALA A 1143 -26.33 0.42 56.96
CA ALA A 1143 -27.41 -0.12 56.16
C ALA A 1143 -27.25 -1.64 56.06
N THR A 1144 -28.27 -2.38 56.49
CA THR A 1144 -28.34 -3.85 56.38
C THR A 1144 -29.47 -4.21 55.44
N ILE A 1145 -29.12 -4.82 54.30
CA ILE A 1145 -30.07 -5.29 53.30
C ILE A 1145 -30.14 -6.80 53.40
N VAL A 1146 -31.35 -7.35 53.49
CA VAL A 1146 -31.60 -8.79 53.55
C VAL A 1146 -32.61 -9.17 52.47
N ILE A 1147 -32.24 -10.10 51.59
CA ILE A 1147 -33.07 -10.53 50.47
C ILE A 1147 -33.26 -12.06 50.54
N PRO A 1148 -34.49 -12.58 50.39
CA PRO A 1148 -34.74 -14.01 50.32
C PRO A 1148 -34.08 -14.62 49.07
N MET A 1149 -33.34 -15.72 49.23
CA MET A 1149 -32.57 -16.37 48.15
C MET A 1149 -33.42 -17.15 47.14
N PHE A 1150 -34.75 -17.01 47.13
CA PHE A 1150 -35.56 -17.61 46.06
C PHE A 1150 -35.26 -17.05 44.65
N LEU A 1151 -34.49 -15.95 44.58
CA LEU A 1151 -34.01 -15.33 43.34
C LEU A 1151 -32.57 -15.72 42.96
N VAL A 1152 -31.90 -16.56 43.76
CA VAL A 1152 -30.57 -17.09 43.43
C VAL A 1152 -30.62 -18.60 43.65
N GLY A 1153 -30.83 -19.32 42.56
CA GLY A 1153 -30.75 -20.78 42.58
C GLY A 1153 -29.33 -21.25 42.98
N PRO A 1154 -29.18 -22.46 43.55
CA PRO A 1154 -27.89 -22.92 44.09
C PRO A 1154 -26.81 -23.21 43.03
N GLU A 1155 -27.15 -23.17 41.74
CA GLU A 1155 -26.21 -23.27 40.61
C GLU A 1155 -26.59 -22.18 39.60
N GLY A 1156 -25.81 -21.11 39.53
CA GLY A 1156 -26.09 -19.97 38.66
C GLY A 1156 -25.46 -18.68 39.13
#